data_AF-A0A8T5P8G7-F1
#
_entry.id   AF-A0A8T5P8G7-F1
#
_cell.length_a   1.000
_cell.length_b   1.000
_cell.length_c   1.000
_cell.angle_alpha   90.00
_cell.angle_beta   90.00
_cell.angle_gamma   90.00
#
_symmetry.space_group_name_H-M   'P 1'
#
loop_
_entity.id
_entity.type
_entity.pdbx_description
1 polymer ?
#
loop_
_entity_poly.entity_id
_entity_poly.type
_entity_poly.pdbx_seq_one_letter_code
_entity_poly.pdbx_strand_id
1 'polypeptide(L)'
;MADENIKWDDFINYLEQVKQRELELNVREEALEAQTRDMEARQSEIESKFNAFSEKESELAEREQRSAETEESLGRREQEISLKTDEVEKMSSSLADREAQLRQNTEAAEEQMTAREKAVSDHEKQAAGMLSEAKVRSSELVTLEQSLSEREAEITERESVVKERGENTLRKAATIEEKSADLIARENAVAETEKALADWENGLAATVASFDDRERAISGKEAEISSVRDENDAREMALAEKETELKRTAGEQEKARQDIDVLKSDFMSKQDALTEAEASLRQIENDLSEREAAIAEAEIHAKNRTEALAESENSLRELESQLTGREAALTEKERALAAKEAKFTEDSASIEMRLAELTAKESEIREMEQAFTEREETVAGKETTIAAEFGRLEEERSLLQAKKDEISAQKTELANSQSELGAREESFANEIAELRSETDQKAADLAEMESALLDKEKRISESEASLKAKKEELSVTQAGLAASEAAIGEANSSIDSRIAELDAREENLRSREEGLDNGLAERENLLAAREKEAAEREAEVKRLFVEKEKTFIDSQEELKSQLAEHEAALEAREKDLIAGQEEMKNQLAEQEKALEATSRNEEDANALQAAMVTRISDLEKRESESLVKEQDITSRESAMDEKEVLVTNREKEISERETRVQDLENNIKIAENKLSDDMARLTAEQADTVAIDALRTQFEESQSEVGRLRNELSAVKATASKEDDASRTELSAREAELKDARQKLEEQRQTIEKAGNEWAAKTEALELHEKELTAGKSVLDAREKEASEPVPEPATVVQPPVTDQPAAEPAIELVTAQQETAEPIPDGQVPCTNCATLLDNDAVMCFNCGEMITRNIAKSAEVTEPEAPAADNEISCPGCQTMLPQDAVICFVCGQAMGEKTEPPTPEPPRTVKKKRIL
;
A
#
# COMPACT_ATOMS: atom_id res chain seq x y z
N MET A 1 -70.91 -12.48 -159.28
CA MET A 1 -69.50 -12.04 -159.29
C MET A 1 -68.85 -12.74 -158.11
N ALA A 2 -68.28 -13.94 -158.24
CA ALA A 2 -67.85 -14.62 -159.46
C ALA A 2 -66.84 -13.78 -160.26
N ASP A 3 -65.64 -13.70 -159.72
CA ASP A 3 -64.32 -13.88 -160.35
C ASP A 3 -63.40 -14.21 -159.15
N GLU A 4 -62.86 -15.43 -159.05
CA GLU A 4 -61.60 -15.94 -159.64
C GLU A 4 -60.34 -15.62 -158.80
N ASN A 5 -59.42 -16.60 -158.72
CA ASN A 5 -58.06 -16.49 -158.16
C ASN A 5 -57.90 -15.88 -156.74
N ILE A 6 -58.37 -16.61 -155.71
CA ILE A 6 -57.49 -16.82 -154.56
C ILE A 6 -56.53 -17.93 -154.99
N LYS A 7 -55.23 -17.65 -155.08
CA LYS A 7 -54.26 -18.68 -155.47
C LYS A 7 -54.03 -19.63 -154.31
N TRP A 8 -53.68 -20.87 -154.61
CA TRP A 8 -53.19 -21.80 -153.58
C TRP A 8 -51.94 -21.24 -152.87
N ASP A 9 -51.12 -20.46 -153.58
CA ASP A 9 -49.99 -19.74 -153.00
C ASP A 9 -50.43 -18.73 -151.93
N ASP A 10 -51.56 -18.01 -152.13
CA ASP A 10 -52.06 -17.03 -151.15
C ASP A 10 -52.57 -17.74 -149.87
N PHE A 11 -53.20 -18.91 -150.03
CA PHE A 11 -53.65 -19.74 -148.91
C PHE A 11 -52.47 -20.42 -148.18
N ILE A 12 -51.44 -20.85 -148.90
CA ILE A 12 -50.20 -21.39 -148.31
C ILE A 12 -49.45 -20.29 -147.55
N ASN A 13 -49.31 -19.09 -148.14
CA ASN A 13 -48.75 -17.92 -147.45
C ASN A 13 -49.57 -17.56 -146.19
N TYR A 14 -50.90 -17.67 -146.22
CA TYR A 14 -51.74 -17.45 -145.04
C TYR A 14 -51.51 -18.53 -143.97
N LEU A 15 -51.44 -19.81 -144.34
CA LEU A 15 -51.13 -20.89 -143.38
C LEU A 15 -49.71 -20.78 -142.81
N GLU A 16 -48.74 -20.30 -143.58
CA GLU A 16 -47.38 -20.06 -143.12
C GLU A 16 -47.31 -18.81 -142.21
N GLN A 17 -48.06 -17.75 -142.51
CA GLN A 17 -48.25 -16.61 -141.59
C GLN A 17 -48.94 -17.04 -140.29
N VAL A 18 -49.95 -17.93 -140.35
CA VAL A 18 -50.60 -18.49 -139.16
C VAL A 18 -49.60 -19.29 -138.33
N LYS A 19 -48.78 -20.15 -138.94
CA LYS A 19 -47.71 -20.89 -138.25
C LYS A 19 -46.64 -19.99 -137.65
N GLN A 20 -46.19 -18.97 -138.36
CA GLN A 20 -45.25 -17.98 -137.80
C GLN A 20 -45.87 -17.27 -136.59
N ARG A 21 -47.15 -16.89 -136.68
CA ARG A 21 -47.87 -16.22 -135.59
C ARG A 21 -48.19 -17.15 -134.41
N GLU A 22 -48.39 -18.44 -134.65
CA GLU A 22 -48.50 -19.50 -133.64
C GLU A 22 -47.14 -19.68 -132.92
N LEU A 23 -46.03 -19.66 -133.66
CA LEU A 23 -44.68 -19.73 -133.09
C LEU A 23 -44.31 -18.46 -132.32
N GLU A 24 -44.66 -17.27 -132.83
CA GLU A 24 -44.58 -15.99 -132.11
C GLU A 24 -45.41 -16.00 -130.82
N LEU A 25 -46.62 -16.59 -130.84
CA LEU A 25 -47.47 -16.72 -129.67
C LEU A 25 -46.87 -17.68 -128.64
N ASN A 26 -46.38 -18.85 -129.05
CA ASN A 26 -45.73 -19.81 -128.14
C ASN A 26 -44.47 -19.21 -127.49
N VAL A 27 -43.62 -18.53 -128.25
CA VAL A 27 -42.45 -17.81 -127.69
C VAL A 27 -42.87 -16.69 -126.73
N ARG A 28 -44.00 -16.03 -126.99
CA ARG A 28 -44.58 -15.01 -126.10
C ARG A 28 -45.22 -15.62 -124.85
N GLU A 29 -45.79 -16.81 -124.94
CA GLU A 29 -46.35 -17.60 -123.83
C GLU A 29 -45.23 -18.12 -122.93
N GLU A 30 -44.17 -18.72 -123.48
CA GLU A 30 -42.95 -19.10 -122.76
C GLU A 30 -42.31 -17.89 -122.04
N ALA A 31 -42.28 -16.72 -122.70
CA ALA A 31 -41.77 -15.49 -122.11
C ALA A 31 -42.68 -14.94 -120.99
N LEU A 32 -44.01 -15.06 -121.14
CA LEU A 32 -44.97 -14.67 -120.10
C LEU A 32 -44.92 -15.64 -118.91
N GLU A 33 -44.80 -16.95 -119.12
CA GLU A 33 -44.56 -17.90 -118.02
C GLU A 33 -43.23 -17.63 -117.31
N ALA A 34 -42.17 -17.31 -118.06
CA ALA A 34 -40.88 -16.95 -117.47
C ALA A 34 -40.99 -15.65 -116.64
N GLN A 35 -41.77 -14.67 -117.10
CA GLN A 35 -42.08 -13.46 -116.34
C GLN A 35 -42.94 -13.76 -115.09
N THR A 36 -43.93 -14.66 -115.18
CA THR A 36 -44.72 -15.11 -114.02
C THR A 36 -43.83 -15.79 -113.00
N ARG A 37 -42.95 -16.71 -113.41
CA ARG A 37 -42.00 -17.41 -112.53
C ARG A 37 -40.98 -16.46 -111.86
N ASP A 38 -40.54 -15.41 -112.56
CA ASP A 38 -39.72 -14.32 -111.99
C ASP A 38 -40.51 -13.46 -110.99
N MET A 39 -41.78 -13.15 -111.27
CA MET A 39 -42.66 -12.43 -110.34
C MET A 39 -43.01 -13.25 -109.08
N GLU A 40 -43.27 -14.56 -109.23
CA GLU A 40 -43.50 -15.49 -108.11
C GLU A 40 -42.24 -15.64 -107.24
N ALA A 41 -41.06 -15.76 -107.87
CA ALA A 41 -39.78 -15.79 -107.15
C ALA A 41 -39.55 -14.50 -106.35
N ARG A 42 -39.81 -13.32 -106.95
CA ARG A 42 -39.74 -12.03 -106.26
C ARG A 42 -40.78 -11.89 -105.16
N GLN A 43 -41.99 -12.39 -105.34
CA GLN A 43 -43.01 -12.39 -104.28
C GLN A 43 -42.54 -13.24 -103.10
N SER A 44 -42.01 -14.44 -103.34
CA SER A 44 -41.43 -15.30 -102.29
C SER A 44 -40.23 -14.65 -101.60
N GLU A 45 -39.37 -13.94 -102.34
CA GLU A 45 -38.26 -13.16 -101.77
C GLU A 45 -38.76 -11.98 -100.91
N ILE A 46 -39.82 -11.29 -101.32
CA ILE A 46 -40.47 -10.20 -100.57
C ILE A 46 -41.13 -10.75 -99.30
N GLU A 47 -41.86 -11.86 -99.37
CA GLU A 47 -42.46 -12.53 -98.21
C GLU A 47 -41.39 -13.01 -97.23
N SER A 48 -40.28 -13.59 -97.71
CA SER A 48 -39.14 -13.96 -96.89
C SER A 48 -38.49 -12.76 -96.20
N LYS A 49 -38.35 -11.61 -96.90
CA LYS A 49 -37.81 -10.37 -96.35
C LYS A 49 -38.76 -9.70 -95.36
N PHE A 50 -40.08 -9.78 -95.59
CA PHE A 50 -41.11 -9.27 -94.69
C PHE A 50 -41.12 -10.06 -93.37
N ASN A 51 -41.06 -11.39 -93.44
CA ASN A 51 -40.95 -12.24 -92.25
C ASN A 51 -39.66 -11.95 -91.45
N ALA A 52 -38.51 -11.82 -92.14
CA ALA A 52 -37.24 -11.46 -91.49
C ALA A 52 -37.23 -10.04 -90.91
N PHE A 53 -37.99 -9.10 -91.48
CA PHE A 53 -38.19 -7.77 -90.93
C PHE A 53 -39.05 -7.83 -89.66
N SER A 54 -40.17 -8.56 -89.69
CA SER A 54 -41.04 -8.74 -88.52
C SER A 54 -40.33 -9.45 -87.35
N GLU A 55 -39.46 -10.42 -87.64
CA GLU A 55 -38.58 -11.05 -86.64
C GLU A 55 -37.59 -10.05 -86.04
N LYS A 56 -37.01 -9.15 -86.85
CA LYS A 56 -36.12 -8.06 -86.37
C LYS A 56 -36.86 -6.97 -85.60
N GLU A 57 -38.11 -6.69 -85.95
CA GLU A 57 -39.00 -5.78 -85.23
C GLU A 57 -39.34 -6.34 -83.84
N SER A 58 -39.58 -7.66 -83.74
CA SER A 58 -39.72 -8.37 -82.46
C SER A 58 -38.42 -8.36 -81.62
N GLU A 59 -37.25 -8.61 -82.23
CA GLU A 59 -35.95 -8.51 -81.53
C GLU A 59 -35.66 -7.09 -81.01
N LEU A 60 -36.12 -6.05 -81.72
CA LEU A 60 -36.00 -4.66 -81.30
C LEU A 60 -36.93 -4.36 -80.12
N ALA A 61 -38.20 -4.77 -80.18
CA ALA A 61 -39.14 -4.60 -79.07
C ALA A 61 -38.65 -5.29 -77.78
N GLU A 62 -38.12 -6.52 -77.86
CA GLU A 62 -37.51 -7.17 -76.70
C GLU A 62 -36.25 -6.45 -76.19
N ARG A 63 -35.52 -5.74 -77.04
CA ARG A 63 -34.34 -4.95 -76.65
C ARG A 63 -34.74 -3.65 -75.97
N GLU A 64 -35.75 -2.97 -76.48
CA GLU A 64 -36.31 -1.74 -75.89
C GLU A 64 -36.92 -2.04 -74.52
N GLN A 65 -37.68 -3.13 -74.38
CA GLN A 65 -38.17 -3.60 -73.07
C GLN A 65 -37.01 -3.86 -72.10
N ARG A 66 -35.98 -4.61 -72.50
CA ARG A 66 -34.80 -4.87 -71.65
C ARG A 66 -34.04 -3.58 -71.28
N SER A 67 -34.00 -2.60 -72.18
CA SER A 67 -33.41 -1.28 -71.90
C SER A 67 -34.20 -0.56 -70.81
N ALA A 68 -35.52 -0.48 -70.94
CA ALA A 68 -36.40 0.13 -69.94
C ALA A 68 -36.32 -0.58 -68.58
N GLU A 69 -36.29 -1.92 -68.55
CA GLU A 69 -36.07 -2.70 -67.32
C GLU A 69 -34.72 -2.38 -66.66
N THR A 70 -33.66 -2.15 -67.45
CA THR A 70 -32.36 -1.73 -66.90
C THR A 70 -32.33 -0.28 -66.42
N GLU A 71 -33.01 0.64 -67.11
CA GLU A 71 -33.15 2.04 -66.68
C GLU A 71 -33.96 2.14 -65.37
N GLU A 72 -35.05 1.39 -65.24
CA GLU A 72 -35.83 1.31 -64.00
C GLU A 72 -35.00 0.72 -62.85
N SER A 73 -34.19 -0.31 -63.13
CA SER A 73 -33.24 -0.87 -62.15
C SER A 73 -32.07 0.06 -61.81
N LEU A 74 -31.72 1.02 -62.68
CA LEU A 74 -30.71 2.04 -62.40
C LEU A 74 -31.30 3.17 -61.57
N GLY A 75 -32.47 3.69 -61.92
CA GLY A 75 -33.18 4.71 -61.13
C GLY A 75 -33.49 4.23 -59.70
N ARG A 76 -33.89 2.96 -59.52
CA ARG A 76 -34.04 2.35 -58.19
C ARG A 76 -32.73 2.31 -57.40
N ARG A 77 -31.58 2.11 -58.06
CA ARG A 77 -30.24 2.14 -57.42
C ARG A 77 -29.76 3.54 -57.11
N GLU A 78 -29.99 4.51 -57.99
CA GLU A 78 -29.67 5.92 -57.73
C GLU A 78 -30.46 6.44 -56.52
N GLN A 79 -31.74 6.07 -56.40
CA GLN A 79 -32.57 6.38 -55.25
C GLN A 79 -32.07 5.70 -53.95
N GLU A 80 -31.63 4.44 -54.02
CA GLU A 80 -30.99 3.73 -52.89
C GLU A 80 -29.66 4.37 -52.47
N ILE A 81 -28.85 4.83 -53.44
CA ILE A 81 -27.59 5.53 -53.20
C ILE A 81 -27.84 6.90 -52.58
N SER A 82 -28.85 7.66 -53.04
CA SER A 82 -29.23 8.94 -52.43
C SER A 82 -29.60 8.76 -50.96
N LEU A 83 -30.50 7.83 -50.65
CA LEU A 83 -30.93 7.56 -49.27
C LEU A 83 -29.75 7.16 -48.35
N LYS A 84 -28.79 6.39 -48.88
CA LYS A 84 -27.57 6.03 -48.15
C LYS A 84 -26.58 7.17 -48.02
N THR A 85 -26.57 8.13 -48.94
CA THR A 85 -25.78 9.36 -48.85
C THR A 85 -26.34 10.26 -47.75
N ASP A 86 -27.66 10.46 -47.73
CA ASP A 86 -28.37 11.20 -46.68
C ASP A 86 -28.14 10.57 -45.28
N GLU A 87 -28.15 9.24 -45.19
CA GLU A 87 -27.88 8.50 -43.96
C GLU A 87 -26.41 8.61 -43.50
N VAL A 88 -25.45 8.58 -44.43
CA VAL A 88 -24.03 8.81 -44.13
C VAL A 88 -23.77 10.25 -43.71
N GLU A 89 -24.40 11.25 -44.33
CA GLU A 89 -24.27 12.66 -43.94
C GLU A 89 -24.85 12.89 -42.54
N LYS A 90 -25.99 12.27 -42.22
CA LYS A 90 -26.60 12.29 -40.88
C LYS A 90 -25.76 11.55 -39.82
N MET A 91 -25.07 10.46 -40.18
CA MET A 91 -24.07 9.86 -39.29
C MET A 91 -22.85 10.77 -39.11
N SER A 92 -22.40 11.46 -40.17
CA SER A 92 -21.29 12.40 -40.11
C SER A 92 -21.58 13.58 -39.18
N SER A 93 -22.79 14.15 -39.21
CA SER A 93 -23.18 15.21 -38.27
C SER A 93 -23.26 14.67 -36.83
N SER A 94 -23.87 13.50 -36.62
CA SER A 94 -23.94 12.87 -35.30
C SER A 94 -22.57 12.48 -34.73
N LEU A 95 -21.57 12.24 -35.57
CA LEU A 95 -20.18 12.02 -35.15
C LEU A 95 -19.50 13.34 -34.80
N ALA A 96 -19.69 14.40 -35.60
CA ALA A 96 -19.15 15.73 -35.30
C ALA A 96 -19.71 16.31 -33.97
N ASP A 97 -21.01 16.15 -33.71
CA ASP A 97 -21.64 16.51 -32.43
C ASP A 97 -21.01 15.76 -31.26
N ARG A 98 -20.72 14.46 -31.46
CA ARG A 98 -20.13 13.59 -30.44
C ARG A 98 -18.64 13.88 -30.22
N GLU A 99 -17.89 14.27 -31.24
CA GLU A 99 -16.52 14.79 -31.09
C GLU A 99 -16.50 16.12 -30.33
N ALA A 100 -17.41 17.04 -30.63
CA ALA A 100 -17.54 18.30 -29.89
C ALA A 100 -17.88 18.06 -28.41
N GLN A 101 -18.83 17.17 -28.14
CA GLN A 101 -19.19 16.77 -26.77
C GLN A 101 -18.04 16.05 -26.03
N LEU A 102 -17.21 15.28 -26.74
CA LEU A 102 -16.01 14.68 -26.16
C LEU A 102 -14.94 15.73 -25.81
N ARG A 103 -14.70 16.73 -26.68
CA ARG A 103 -13.78 17.85 -26.38
C ARG A 103 -14.20 18.62 -25.14
N GLN A 104 -15.48 18.99 -25.04
CA GLN A 104 -16.01 19.67 -23.86
C GLN A 104 -15.84 18.86 -22.56
N ASN A 105 -16.02 17.52 -22.65
CA ASN A 105 -15.79 16.63 -21.50
C ASN A 105 -14.30 16.50 -21.13
N THR A 106 -13.37 16.54 -22.10
CA THR A 106 -11.92 16.56 -21.80
C THR A 106 -11.48 17.89 -21.19
N GLU A 107 -11.98 19.03 -21.69
CA GLU A 107 -11.69 20.35 -21.13
C GLU A 107 -12.17 20.45 -19.67
N ALA A 108 -13.41 20.02 -19.39
CA ALA A 108 -13.95 19.96 -18.03
C ALA A 108 -13.19 18.97 -17.10
N ALA A 109 -12.57 17.92 -17.67
CA ALA A 109 -11.71 17.01 -16.92
C ALA A 109 -10.33 17.63 -16.59
N GLU A 110 -9.73 18.39 -17.53
CA GLU A 110 -8.49 19.14 -17.29
C GLU A 110 -8.68 20.23 -16.22
N GLU A 111 -9.82 20.94 -16.22
CA GLU A 111 -10.17 21.89 -15.15
C GLU A 111 -10.31 21.19 -13.78
N GLN A 112 -10.96 20.02 -13.72
CA GLN A 112 -11.06 19.25 -12.47
C GLN A 112 -9.72 18.70 -11.99
N MET A 113 -8.84 18.28 -12.91
CA MET A 113 -7.51 17.77 -12.56
C MET A 113 -6.59 18.88 -12.06
N THR A 114 -6.53 20.03 -12.74
CA THR A 114 -5.74 21.19 -12.28
C THR A 114 -6.25 21.76 -10.95
N ALA A 115 -7.57 21.74 -10.72
CA ALA A 115 -8.15 22.08 -9.41
C ALA A 115 -7.74 21.09 -8.30
N ARG A 116 -7.66 19.79 -8.61
CA ARG A 116 -7.17 18.75 -7.68
C ARG A 116 -5.67 18.86 -7.41
N GLU A 117 -4.84 19.05 -8.43
CA GLU A 117 -3.39 19.27 -8.29
C GLU A 117 -3.10 20.45 -7.36
N LYS A 118 -3.83 21.56 -7.53
CA LYS A 118 -3.72 22.72 -6.64
C LYS A 118 -4.05 22.35 -5.18
N ALA A 119 -5.19 21.69 -4.96
CA ALA A 119 -5.63 21.26 -3.63
C ALA A 119 -4.64 20.28 -2.97
N VAL A 120 -4.04 19.36 -3.73
CA VAL A 120 -2.95 18.50 -3.24
C VAL A 120 -1.75 19.34 -2.82
N SER A 121 -1.29 20.29 -3.64
CA SER A 121 -0.16 21.15 -3.26
C SER A 121 -0.43 21.99 -2.00
N ASP A 122 -1.68 22.41 -1.78
CA ASP A 122 -2.08 23.18 -0.60
C ASP A 122 -2.17 22.28 0.65
N HIS A 123 -2.59 21.02 0.50
CA HIS A 123 -2.49 20.01 1.57
C HIS A 123 -1.04 19.59 1.87
N GLU A 124 -0.15 19.51 0.88
CA GLU A 124 1.28 19.25 1.09
C GLU A 124 1.94 20.37 1.91
N LYS A 125 1.62 21.64 1.63
CA LYS A 125 2.06 22.79 2.44
C LYS A 125 1.51 22.71 3.87
N GLN A 126 0.25 22.31 4.05
CA GLN A 126 -0.36 22.11 5.35
C GLN A 126 0.32 20.97 6.14
N ALA A 127 0.63 19.85 5.49
CA ALA A 127 1.35 18.72 6.07
C ALA A 127 2.79 19.10 6.47
N ALA A 128 3.51 19.83 5.63
CA ALA A 128 4.83 20.37 5.96
C ALA A 128 4.78 21.33 7.17
N GLY A 129 3.74 22.16 7.27
CA GLY A 129 3.45 22.99 8.44
C GLY A 129 3.28 22.16 9.72
N MET A 130 2.36 21.19 9.72
CA MET A 130 2.13 20.30 10.86
C MET A 130 3.37 19.48 11.24
N LEU A 131 4.19 19.05 10.27
CA LEU A 131 5.44 18.33 10.53
C LEU A 131 6.50 19.25 11.18
N SER A 132 6.51 20.54 10.83
CA SER A 132 7.36 21.54 11.52
C SER A 132 6.91 21.77 12.98
N GLU A 133 5.60 21.87 13.25
CA GLU A 133 5.06 21.94 14.61
C GLU A 133 5.37 20.67 15.43
N ALA A 134 5.21 19.49 14.82
CA ALA A 134 5.52 18.22 15.46
C ALA A 134 7.03 18.11 15.80
N LYS A 135 7.91 18.67 14.96
CA LYS A 135 9.34 18.75 15.23
C LYS A 135 9.68 19.71 16.37
N VAL A 136 8.98 20.85 16.48
CA VAL A 136 9.11 21.76 17.64
C VAL A 136 8.64 21.06 18.92
N ARG A 137 7.44 20.45 18.93
CA ARG A 137 6.93 19.69 20.08
C ARG A 137 7.83 18.50 20.46
N SER A 138 8.49 17.87 19.48
CA SER A 138 9.50 16.84 19.73
C SER A 138 10.72 17.41 20.47
N SER A 139 11.23 18.59 20.10
CA SER A 139 12.32 19.24 20.86
C SER A 139 11.88 19.73 22.24
N GLU A 140 10.62 20.16 22.42
CA GLU A 140 10.05 20.52 23.72
C GLU A 140 9.89 19.30 24.63
N LEU A 141 9.51 18.14 24.08
CA LEU A 141 9.46 16.89 24.83
C LEU A 141 10.84 16.41 25.27
N VAL A 142 11.86 16.51 24.42
CA VAL A 142 13.24 16.14 24.79
C VAL A 142 13.79 17.04 25.92
N THR A 143 13.51 18.34 25.92
CA THR A 143 13.92 19.21 27.04
C THR A 143 13.12 18.95 28.31
N LEU A 144 11.84 18.56 28.21
CA LEU A 144 11.05 18.12 29.35
C LEU A 144 11.57 16.79 29.93
N GLU A 145 11.86 15.79 29.10
CA GLU A 145 12.45 14.50 29.49
C GLU A 145 13.80 14.71 30.19
N GLN A 146 14.67 15.58 29.67
CA GLN A 146 15.91 15.94 30.35
C GLN A 146 15.63 16.59 31.72
N SER A 147 14.69 17.54 31.80
CA SER A 147 14.32 18.19 33.08
C SER A 147 13.63 17.26 34.10
N LEU A 148 13.13 16.11 33.66
CA LEU A 148 12.60 15.04 34.50
C LEU A 148 13.74 14.14 34.98
N SER A 149 14.65 13.72 34.10
CA SER A 149 15.85 12.94 34.47
C SER A 149 16.73 13.69 35.47
N GLU A 150 16.91 15.00 35.31
CA GLU A 150 17.62 15.86 36.28
C GLU A 150 16.91 15.89 37.64
N ARG A 151 15.56 15.92 37.67
CA ARG A 151 14.78 15.85 38.91
C ARG A 151 14.79 14.48 39.56
N GLU A 152 14.78 13.40 38.79
CA GLU A 152 14.92 12.03 39.29
C GLU A 152 16.30 11.84 39.93
N ALA A 153 17.36 12.38 39.33
CA ALA A 153 18.69 12.44 39.93
C ALA A 153 18.66 13.21 41.28
N GLU A 154 18.10 14.43 41.33
CA GLU A 154 17.95 15.17 42.59
C GLU A 154 17.15 14.39 43.67
N ILE A 155 16.13 13.63 43.26
CA ILE A 155 15.31 12.82 44.18
C ILE A 155 16.15 11.67 44.75
N THR A 156 16.87 10.92 43.92
CA THR A 156 17.73 9.82 44.39
C THR A 156 18.86 10.30 45.32
N GLU A 157 19.44 11.49 45.05
CA GLU A 157 20.41 12.12 45.95
C GLU A 157 19.75 12.46 47.30
N ARG A 158 18.58 13.10 47.29
CA ARG A 158 17.81 13.41 48.51
C ARG A 158 17.43 12.16 49.31
N GLU A 159 17.07 11.07 48.64
CA GLU A 159 16.81 9.78 49.28
C GLU A 159 18.06 9.20 49.94
N SER A 160 19.23 9.30 49.30
CA SER A 160 20.50 8.88 49.89
C SER A 160 20.84 9.67 51.17
N VAL A 161 20.62 10.99 51.17
CA VAL A 161 20.82 11.88 52.33
C VAL A 161 19.82 11.59 53.45
N VAL A 162 18.57 11.23 53.12
CA VAL A 162 17.56 10.79 54.10
C VAL A 162 17.95 9.44 54.70
N LYS A 163 18.45 8.49 53.89
CA LYS A 163 18.95 7.19 54.38
C LYS A 163 20.14 7.35 55.32
N GLU A 164 21.13 8.16 54.96
CA GLU A 164 22.29 8.46 55.81
C GLU A 164 21.85 9.09 57.15
N ARG A 165 20.90 10.03 57.12
CA ARG A 165 20.31 10.61 58.34
C ARG A 165 19.57 9.57 59.19
N GLY A 166 18.90 8.60 58.56
CA GLY A 166 18.29 7.45 59.24
C GLY A 166 19.32 6.60 59.96
N GLU A 167 20.37 6.15 59.26
CA GLU A 167 21.47 5.37 59.84
C GLU A 167 22.20 6.12 60.96
N ASN A 168 22.44 7.42 60.78
CA ASN A 168 23.06 8.29 61.79
C ASN A 168 22.17 8.41 63.05
N THR A 169 20.85 8.43 62.88
CA THR A 169 19.87 8.43 63.98
C THR A 169 19.82 7.08 64.70
N LEU A 170 19.88 5.96 63.97
CA LEU A 170 19.96 4.62 64.54
C LEU A 170 21.27 4.41 65.33
N ARG A 171 22.42 4.87 64.80
CA ARG A 171 23.70 4.86 65.54
C ARG A 171 23.59 5.64 66.85
N LYS A 172 22.98 6.84 66.83
CA LYS A 172 22.73 7.65 68.05
C LYS A 172 21.80 6.97 69.04
N ALA A 173 20.77 6.24 68.58
CA ALA A 173 19.90 5.46 69.46
C ALA A 173 20.68 4.31 70.15
N ALA A 174 21.49 3.56 69.40
CA ALA A 174 22.33 2.51 69.96
C ALA A 174 23.32 3.05 71.02
N THR A 175 23.95 4.21 70.79
CA THR A 175 24.82 4.87 71.79
C THR A 175 24.06 5.40 73.02
N ILE A 176 22.73 5.50 72.96
CA ILE A 176 21.88 5.83 74.12
C ILE A 176 21.51 4.57 74.90
N GLU A 177 21.25 3.44 74.23
CA GLU A 177 21.04 2.14 74.88
C GLU A 177 22.33 1.61 75.55
N GLU A 178 23.48 1.76 74.88
CA GLU A 178 24.80 1.48 75.46
C GLU A 178 25.01 2.26 76.78
N LYS A 179 24.67 3.56 76.77
CA LYS A 179 24.77 4.42 77.96
C LYS A 179 23.73 4.14 79.04
N SER A 180 22.56 3.59 78.70
CA SER A 180 21.59 3.16 79.72
C SER A 180 22.00 1.84 80.36
N ALA A 181 22.60 0.92 79.59
CA ALA A 181 23.22 -0.29 80.12
C ALA A 181 24.41 0.03 81.06
N ASP A 182 25.28 0.96 80.68
CA ASP A 182 26.39 1.46 81.52
C ASP A 182 25.90 2.09 82.84
N LEU A 183 24.77 2.80 82.81
CA LEU A 183 24.15 3.37 84.01
C LEU A 183 23.57 2.27 84.92
N ILE A 184 22.89 1.27 84.37
CA ILE A 184 22.39 0.11 85.12
C ILE A 184 23.55 -0.72 85.70
N ALA A 185 24.64 -0.89 84.96
CA ALA A 185 25.85 -1.56 85.45
C ALA A 185 26.47 -0.80 86.63
N ARG A 186 26.52 0.54 86.56
CA ARG A 186 26.96 1.39 87.68
C ARG A 186 26.02 1.34 88.88
N GLU A 187 24.71 1.31 88.67
CA GLU A 187 23.72 1.23 89.74
C GLU A 187 23.83 -0.10 90.51
N ASN A 188 24.02 -1.21 89.80
CA ASN A 188 24.32 -2.51 90.41
C ASN A 188 25.67 -2.51 91.15
N ALA A 189 26.72 -1.93 90.57
CA ALA A 189 28.03 -1.83 91.23
C ALA A 189 27.99 -0.99 92.51
N VAL A 190 27.17 0.07 92.56
CA VAL A 190 26.93 0.83 93.79
C VAL A 190 26.25 -0.05 94.85
N ALA A 191 25.20 -0.78 94.49
CA ALA A 191 24.54 -1.72 95.41
C ALA A 191 25.48 -2.82 95.95
N GLU A 192 26.41 -3.32 95.13
CA GLU A 192 27.46 -4.24 95.60
C GLU A 192 28.45 -3.55 96.56
N THR A 193 28.82 -2.28 96.33
CA THR A 193 29.66 -1.54 97.30
C THR A 193 28.94 -1.23 98.62
N GLU A 194 27.63 -0.96 98.60
CA GLU A 194 26.82 -0.78 99.81
C GLU A 194 26.75 -2.08 100.63
N LYS A 195 26.52 -3.21 99.96
CA LYS A 195 26.57 -4.54 100.59
C LYS A 195 27.96 -4.85 101.16
N ALA A 196 29.03 -4.58 100.40
CA ALA A 196 30.40 -4.78 100.86
C ALA A 196 30.74 -3.90 102.08
N LEU A 197 30.18 -2.69 102.17
CA LEU A 197 30.29 -1.85 103.36
C LEU A 197 29.63 -2.48 104.59
N ALA A 198 28.40 -3.00 104.44
CA ALA A 198 27.68 -3.67 105.52
C ALA A 198 28.39 -4.96 105.99
N ASP A 199 28.94 -5.74 105.06
CA ASP A 199 29.78 -6.90 105.41
C ASP A 199 31.07 -6.47 106.14
N TRP A 200 31.64 -5.30 105.82
CA TRP A 200 32.80 -4.72 106.50
C TRP A 200 32.48 -4.20 107.92
N GLU A 201 31.32 -3.57 108.12
CA GLU A 201 30.85 -3.15 109.46
C GLU A 201 30.63 -4.35 110.37
N ASN A 202 30.02 -5.42 109.85
CA ASN A 202 29.86 -6.70 110.58
C ASN A 202 31.23 -7.34 110.91
N GLY A 203 32.17 -7.32 109.96
CA GLY A 203 33.55 -7.77 110.19
C GLY A 203 34.27 -6.96 111.26
N LEU A 204 34.13 -5.63 111.24
CA LEU A 204 34.73 -4.74 112.23
C LEU A 204 34.18 -5.02 113.64
N ALA A 205 32.85 -5.19 113.78
CA ALA A 205 32.23 -5.57 115.04
C ALA A 205 32.78 -6.91 115.60
N ALA A 206 33.00 -7.89 114.74
CA ALA A 206 33.63 -9.16 115.14
C ALA A 206 35.10 -8.99 115.59
N THR A 207 35.87 -8.09 114.95
CA THR A 207 37.26 -7.82 115.40
C THR A 207 37.31 -7.12 116.76
N VAL A 208 36.37 -6.23 117.08
CA VAL A 208 36.28 -5.59 118.40
C VAL A 208 36.04 -6.62 119.50
N ALA A 209 35.11 -7.56 119.30
CA ALA A 209 34.88 -8.67 120.23
C ALA A 209 36.14 -9.54 120.42
N SER A 210 36.94 -9.74 119.37
CA SER A 210 38.20 -10.50 119.43
C SER A 210 39.32 -9.79 120.23
N PHE A 211 39.23 -8.49 120.49
CA PHE A 211 40.19 -7.79 121.36
C PHE A 211 39.83 -7.92 122.84
N ASP A 212 38.55 -7.80 123.17
CA ASP A 212 37.98 -7.98 124.52
C ASP A 212 38.42 -9.31 125.18
N ASP A 213 38.38 -10.41 124.42
CA ASP A 213 38.77 -11.73 124.92
C ASP A 213 40.30 -11.94 124.98
N ARG A 214 41.07 -11.20 124.17
CA ARG A 214 42.54 -11.20 124.25
C ARG A 214 43.05 -10.44 125.47
N GLU A 215 42.36 -9.36 125.88
CA GLU A 215 42.72 -8.61 127.08
C GLU A 215 42.51 -9.47 128.34
N ARG A 216 41.39 -10.22 128.42
CA ARG A 216 41.14 -11.19 129.51
C ARG A 216 42.17 -12.33 129.58
N ALA A 217 42.70 -12.77 128.43
CA ALA A 217 43.65 -13.87 128.37
C ALA A 217 45.08 -13.52 128.84
N ILE A 218 45.48 -12.24 128.76
CA ILE A 218 46.85 -11.81 129.11
C ILE A 218 47.05 -11.78 130.63
N SER A 219 46.08 -11.25 131.39
CA SER A 219 46.14 -11.20 132.87
C SER A 219 46.21 -12.58 133.55
N GLY A 220 45.88 -13.67 132.84
CA GLY A 220 46.02 -15.03 133.36
C GLY A 220 47.46 -15.55 133.37
N LYS A 221 48.33 -15.08 132.47
CA LYS A 221 49.67 -15.68 132.27
C LYS A 221 50.79 -15.10 133.13
N GLU A 222 50.53 -13.99 133.84
CA GLU A 222 51.50 -13.44 134.79
C GLU A 222 51.57 -14.25 136.10
N ALA A 223 50.59 -15.12 136.37
CA ALA A 223 50.55 -15.96 137.58
C ALA A 223 51.43 -17.23 137.51
N GLU A 224 51.53 -17.88 136.34
CA GLU A 224 52.21 -19.19 136.21
C GLU A 224 53.74 -19.11 136.39
N ILE A 225 54.35 -17.97 136.08
CA ILE A 225 55.82 -17.78 136.12
C ILE A 225 56.38 -17.90 137.57
N SER A 226 55.54 -17.80 138.60
CA SER A 226 55.96 -18.03 139.99
C SER A 226 56.19 -19.52 140.32
N SER A 227 55.57 -20.46 139.61
CA SER A 227 55.55 -21.89 140.01
C SER A 227 56.80 -22.68 139.60
N VAL A 228 57.53 -22.21 138.58
CA VAL A 228 58.71 -22.90 138.02
C VAL A 228 59.94 -22.80 138.96
N ARG A 229 59.86 -21.99 140.02
CA ARG A 229 60.95 -21.87 141.01
C ARG A 229 61.08 -23.09 141.93
N ASP A 230 60.00 -23.85 142.13
CA ASP A 230 59.98 -24.96 143.08
C ASP A 230 60.40 -26.30 142.44
N GLU A 231 60.62 -26.34 141.12
CA GLU A 231 60.98 -27.56 140.36
C GLU A 231 62.43 -28.05 140.57
N ASN A 232 63.29 -27.28 141.24
CA ASN A 232 64.72 -27.60 141.33
C ASN A 232 65.06 -28.59 142.46
N ASP A 233 64.37 -28.51 143.60
CA ASP A 233 64.66 -29.32 144.79
C ASP A 233 64.26 -30.81 144.61
N ALA A 234 63.38 -31.11 143.66
CA ALA A 234 62.92 -32.47 143.37
C ALA A 234 63.99 -33.36 142.71
N ARG A 235 65.09 -32.80 142.18
CA ARG A 235 66.08 -33.55 141.38
C ARG A 235 67.00 -34.48 142.18
N GLU A 236 67.09 -34.35 143.50
CA GLU A 236 67.98 -35.20 144.31
C GLU A 236 67.47 -36.65 144.48
N MET A 237 66.18 -36.92 144.26
CA MET A 237 65.63 -38.29 144.40
C MET A 237 66.00 -39.24 143.25
N ALA A 238 66.54 -38.74 142.13
CA ALA A 238 66.72 -39.49 140.88
C ALA A 238 67.88 -40.51 140.86
N LEU A 239 68.61 -40.70 141.97
CA LEU A 239 69.80 -41.57 142.03
C LEU A 239 69.57 -42.97 142.62
N ALA A 240 68.43 -43.24 143.28
CA ALA A 240 68.16 -44.53 143.93
C ALA A 240 67.61 -45.62 142.99
N GLU A 241 67.08 -45.24 141.82
CA GLU A 241 66.29 -46.14 140.96
C GLU A 241 67.14 -47.01 140.00
N LYS A 242 68.45 -46.75 139.90
CA LYS A 242 69.33 -47.42 138.92
C LYS A 242 69.81 -48.83 139.29
N GLU A 243 69.57 -49.31 140.50
CA GLU A 243 70.08 -50.62 140.97
C GLU A 243 69.16 -51.81 140.64
N THR A 244 67.89 -51.57 140.27
CA THR A 244 66.88 -52.63 140.04
C THR A 244 66.92 -53.22 138.62
N GLU A 245 67.28 -52.42 137.60
CA GLU A 245 67.13 -52.77 136.19
C GLU A 245 68.02 -53.96 135.74
N LEU A 246 69.18 -54.15 136.38
CA LEU A 246 70.18 -55.16 136.00
C LEU A 246 69.76 -56.63 136.20
N LYS A 247 68.59 -56.90 136.79
CA LYS A 247 68.05 -58.28 136.94
C LYS A 247 67.07 -58.68 135.84
N ARG A 248 66.67 -57.76 134.96
CA ARG A 248 65.57 -57.97 133.99
C ARG A 248 66.02 -58.68 132.70
N THR A 249 67.22 -58.38 132.23
CA THR A 249 67.71 -58.73 130.88
C THR A 249 67.99 -60.21 130.63
N ALA A 250 68.13 -61.04 131.67
CA ALA A 250 68.36 -62.48 131.53
C ALA A 250 67.12 -63.26 131.05
N GLY A 251 65.91 -62.71 131.18
CA GLY A 251 64.66 -63.38 130.78
C GLY A 251 64.27 -63.19 129.32
N GLU A 252 64.86 -62.20 128.62
CA GLU A 252 64.41 -61.77 127.29
C GLU A 252 64.99 -62.65 126.16
N GLN A 253 66.06 -63.40 126.43
CA GLN A 253 66.85 -64.09 125.40
C GLN A 253 66.26 -65.41 124.89
N GLU A 254 65.40 -66.09 125.68
CA GLU A 254 64.76 -67.35 125.29
C GLU A 254 63.58 -67.12 124.31
N LYS A 255 62.85 -66.00 124.48
CA LYS A 255 61.64 -65.71 123.69
C LYS A 255 61.94 -65.55 122.19
N ALA A 256 63.02 -64.84 121.87
CA ALA A 256 63.45 -64.57 120.49
C ALA A 256 63.75 -65.83 119.66
N ARG A 257 63.84 -67.00 120.30
CA ARG A 257 64.11 -68.28 119.63
C ARG A 257 62.85 -68.93 119.05
N GLN A 258 61.66 -68.59 119.55
CA GLN A 258 60.38 -69.12 119.05
C GLN A 258 59.85 -68.34 117.84
N ASP A 259 60.14 -67.05 117.76
CA ASP A 259 59.67 -66.17 116.67
C ASP A 259 60.25 -66.55 115.29
N ILE A 260 61.39 -67.26 115.25
CA ILE A 260 62.10 -67.62 114.01
C ILE A 260 61.38 -68.73 113.22
N ASP A 261 60.82 -69.75 113.90
CA ASP A 261 60.14 -70.86 113.20
C ASP A 261 58.81 -70.41 112.55
N VAL A 262 58.13 -69.40 113.12
CA VAL A 262 56.91 -68.81 112.54
C VAL A 262 57.22 -68.12 111.20
N LEU A 263 58.28 -67.30 111.16
CA LEU A 263 58.71 -66.58 109.95
C LEU A 263 59.03 -67.52 108.77
N LYS A 264 59.49 -68.74 109.06
CA LYS A 264 59.78 -69.76 108.04
C LYS A 264 58.50 -70.32 107.39
N SER A 265 57.41 -70.47 108.15
CA SER A 265 56.11 -70.88 107.61
C SER A 265 55.52 -69.78 106.72
N ASP A 266 55.67 -68.52 107.14
CA ASP A 266 55.20 -67.34 106.44
C ASP A 266 55.89 -67.14 105.07
N PHE A 267 57.18 -67.50 104.97
CA PHE A 267 57.93 -67.44 103.73
C PHE A 267 57.42 -68.45 102.68
N MET A 268 57.17 -69.70 103.07
CA MET A 268 56.66 -70.72 102.14
C MET A 268 55.29 -70.34 101.55
N SER A 269 54.38 -69.86 102.40
CA SER A 269 53.05 -69.37 101.98
C SER A 269 53.14 -68.26 100.92
N LYS A 270 54.10 -67.33 101.08
CA LYS A 270 54.36 -66.24 100.12
C LYS A 270 55.02 -66.74 98.83
N GLN A 271 55.81 -67.81 98.88
CA GLN A 271 56.42 -68.42 97.69
C GLN A 271 55.35 -69.09 96.81
N ASP A 272 54.42 -69.84 97.41
CA ASP A 272 53.33 -70.49 96.66
C ASP A 272 52.43 -69.43 96.00
N ALA A 273 52.03 -68.40 96.76
CA ALA A 273 51.23 -67.27 96.27
C ALA A 273 51.90 -66.48 95.12
N LEU A 274 53.24 -66.41 95.10
CA LEU A 274 53.97 -65.79 94.00
C LEU A 274 53.83 -66.61 92.70
N THR A 275 53.89 -67.94 92.77
CA THR A 275 53.73 -68.80 91.58
C THR A 275 52.31 -68.74 91.00
N GLU A 276 51.29 -68.56 91.83
CA GLU A 276 49.90 -68.34 91.39
C GLU A 276 49.73 -66.97 90.72
N ALA A 277 50.43 -65.93 91.21
CA ALA A 277 50.48 -64.62 90.56
C ALA A 277 51.23 -64.65 89.22
N GLU A 278 52.34 -65.37 89.11
CA GLU A 278 53.07 -65.56 87.83
C GLU A 278 52.23 -66.30 86.79
N ALA A 279 51.48 -67.33 87.19
CA ALA A 279 50.54 -68.02 86.31
C ALA A 279 49.40 -67.10 85.84
N SER A 280 48.85 -66.30 86.76
CA SER A 280 47.81 -65.31 86.44
C SER A 280 48.29 -64.22 85.48
N LEU A 281 49.53 -63.73 85.65
CA LEU A 281 50.12 -62.74 84.74
C LEU A 281 50.29 -63.30 83.32
N ARG A 282 50.76 -64.54 83.16
CA ARG A 282 50.86 -65.17 81.82
C ARG A 282 49.50 -65.35 81.14
N GLN A 283 48.44 -65.60 81.91
CA GLN A 283 47.10 -65.61 81.34
C GLN A 283 46.68 -64.22 80.87
N ILE A 284 46.95 -63.17 81.66
CA ILE A 284 46.69 -61.78 81.26
C ILE A 284 47.50 -61.38 80.02
N GLU A 285 48.77 -61.80 79.90
CA GLU A 285 49.61 -61.55 78.71
C GLU A 285 49.01 -62.17 77.44
N ASN A 286 48.50 -63.40 77.51
CA ASN A 286 47.80 -64.05 76.39
C ASN A 286 46.47 -63.34 76.06
N ASP A 287 45.62 -63.10 77.07
CA ASP A 287 44.32 -62.40 76.92
C ASP A 287 44.50 -60.99 76.32
N LEU A 288 45.64 -60.34 76.56
CA LEU A 288 45.98 -59.01 76.05
C LEU A 288 46.49 -59.10 74.60
N SER A 289 47.35 -60.08 74.28
CA SER A 289 47.80 -60.32 72.90
C SER A 289 46.65 -60.71 71.95
N GLU A 290 45.70 -61.54 72.41
CA GLU A 290 44.48 -61.84 71.64
C GLU A 290 43.61 -60.60 71.40
N ARG A 291 43.57 -59.67 72.36
CA ARG A 291 42.86 -58.38 72.20
C ARG A 291 43.58 -57.42 71.25
N GLU A 292 44.92 -57.36 71.29
CA GLU A 292 45.70 -56.56 70.35
C GLU A 292 45.48 -57.03 68.91
N ALA A 293 45.47 -58.34 68.67
CA ALA A 293 45.13 -58.91 67.36
C ALA A 293 43.69 -58.55 66.92
N ALA A 294 42.71 -58.70 67.81
CA ALA A 294 41.31 -58.35 67.52
C ALA A 294 41.10 -56.84 67.28
N ILE A 295 41.88 -55.98 67.95
CA ILE A 295 41.88 -54.52 67.70
C ILE A 295 42.47 -54.22 66.33
N ALA A 296 43.59 -54.85 65.95
CA ALA A 296 44.19 -54.65 64.62
C ALA A 296 43.25 -55.09 63.48
N GLU A 297 42.52 -56.21 63.64
CA GLU A 297 41.47 -56.61 62.67
C GLU A 297 40.31 -55.60 62.64
N ALA A 298 39.89 -55.07 63.80
CA ALA A 298 38.84 -54.06 63.89
C ALA A 298 39.26 -52.72 63.26
N GLU A 299 40.52 -52.31 63.39
CA GLU A 299 41.08 -51.11 62.73
C GLU A 299 41.13 -51.26 61.21
N ILE A 300 41.54 -52.43 60.70
CA ILE A 300 41.51 -52.73 59.25
C ILE A 300 40.06 -52.69 58.74
N HIS A 301 39.12 -53.33 59.45
CA HIS A 301 37.71 -53.31 59.08
C HIS A 301 37.09 -51.91 59.14
N ALA A 302 37.46 -51.09 60.14
CA ALA A 302 37.06 -49.69 60.24
C ALA A 302 37.58 -48.86 59.07
N LYS A 303 38.88 -49.01 58.72
CA LYS A 303 39.51 -48.33 57.59
C LYS A 303 38.81 -48.66 56.26
N ASN A 304 38.66 -49.96 55.95
CA ASN A 304 37.98 -50.42 54.74
C ASN A 304 36.54 -49.87 54.65
N ARG A 305 35.85 -49.77 55.79
CA ARG A 305 34.51 -49.20 55.88
C ARG A 305 34.48 -47.67 55.71
N THR A 306 35.49 -46.93 56.15
CA THR A 306 35.62 -45.50 55.83
C THR A 306 35.95 -45.25 54.36
N GLU A 307 36.77 -46.10 53.73
CA GLU A 307 37.07 -46.01 52.30
C GLU A 307 35.81 -46.27 51.45
N ALA A 308 35.04 -47.32 51.77
CA ALA A 308 33.76 -47.60 51.11
C ALA A 308 32.69 -46.50 51.33
N LEU A 309 32.68 -45.84 52.50
CA LEU A 309 31.82 -44.69 52.74
C LEU A 309 32.22 -43.48 51.90
N ALA A 310 33.52 -43.18 51.78
CA ALA A 310 34.02 -42.09 50.92
C ALA A 310 33.70 -42.32 49.43
N GLU A 311 33.79 -43.56 48.96
CA GLU A 311 33.36 -43.93 47.60
C GLU A 311 31.85 -43.76 47.39
N SER A 312 31.03 -44.09 48.40
CA SER A 312 29.59 -43.82 48.40
C SER A 312 29.26 -42.33 48.45
N GLU A 313 29.99 -41.52 49.21
CA GLU A 313 29.80 -40.06 49.27
C GLU A 313 30.15 -39.39 47.94
N ASN A 314 31.24 -39.82 47.28
CA ASN A 314 31.60 -39.32 45.96
C ASN A 314 30.57 -39.74 44.90
N SER A 315 30.04 -40.97 44.98
CA SER A 315 28.96 -41.44 44.11
C SER A 315 27.65 -40.65 44.31
N LEU A 316 27.34 -40.24 45.55
CA LEU A 316 26.19 -39.38 45.84
C LEU A 316 26.38 -37.96 45.30
N ARG A 317 27.56 -37.34 45.48
CA ARG A 317 27.87 -36.01 44.91
C ARG A 317 27.78 -35.98 43.38
N GLU A 318 28.22 -37.05 42.71
CA GLU A 318 28.06 -37.20 41.26
C GLU A 318 26.58 -37.27 40.86
N LEU A 319 25.76 -38.02 41.60
CA LEU A 319 24.31 -38.07 41.38
C LEU A 319 23.61 -36.73 41.67
N GLU A 320 24.04 -35.99 42.70
CA GLU A 320 23.56 -34.62 43.00
C GLU A 320 23.93 -33.64 41.87
N SER A 321 25.15 -33.75 41.31
CA SER A 321 25.56 -32.96 40.15
C SER A 321 24.74 -33.30 38.89
N GLN A 322 24.47 -34.58 38.65
CA GLN A 322 23.60 -35.01 37.55
C GLN A 322 22.12 -34.65 37.75
N LEU A 323 21.63 -34.57 38.99
CA LEU A 323 20.27 -34.12 39.30
C LEU A 323 20.13 -32.61 39.08
N THR A 324 21.02 -31.81 39.66
CA THR A 324 21.02 -30.34 39.45
C THR A 324 21.21 -29.97 37.98
N GLY A 325 22.05 -30.70 37.23
CA GLY A 325 22.16 -30.56 35.77
C GLY A 325 20.88 -30.92 35.00
N ARG A 326 20.12 -31.93 35.46
CA ARG A 326 18.80 -32.29 34.89
C ARG A 326 17.72 -31.26 35.24
N GLU A 327 17.73 -30.71 36.45
CA GLU A 327 16.81 -29.65 36.89
C GLU A 327 17.02 -28.37 36.10
N ALA A 328 18.27 -27.96 35.86
CA ALA A 328 18.59 -26.85 34.96
C ALA A 328 18.11 -27.12 33.51
N ALA A 329 18.31 -28.35 33.00
CA ALA A 329 17.84 -28.74 31.67
C ALA A 329 16.29 -28.89 31.57
N LEU A 330 15.59 -29.03 32.69
CA LEU A 330 14.12 -29.00 32.76
C LEU A 330 13.60 -27.56 32.81
N THR A 331 14.15 -26.70 33.66
CA THR A 331 13.71 -25.30 33.76
C THR A 331 13.93 -24.51 32.45
N GLU A 332 15.00 -24.80 31.70
CA GLU A 332 15.18 -24.24 30.35
C GLU A 332 14.16 -24.78 29.33
N LYS A 333 13.73 -26.05 29.46
CA LYS A 333 12.64 -26.60 28.63
C LYS A 333 11.27 -26.01 29.00
N GLU A 334 11.00 -25.78 30.28
CA GLU A 334 9.80 -25.10 30.75
C GLU A 334 9.77 -23.65 30.26
N ARG A 335 10.91 -22.94 30.32
CA ARG A 335 11.08 -21.60 29.73
C ARG A 335 10.84 -21.61 28.22
N ALA A 336 11.39 -22.58 27.49
CA ALA A 336 11.20 -22.73 26.05
C ALA A 336 9.77 -23.17 25.66
N LEU A 337 9.03 -23.84 26.55
CA LEU A 337 7.61 -24.13 26.38
C LEU A 337 6.76 -22.89 26.63
N ALA A 338 6.96 -22.19 27.74
CA ALA A 338 6.26 -20.94 28.04
C ALA A 338 6.45 -19.87 26.95
N ALA A 339 7.65 -19.79 26.35
CA ALA A 339 7.90 -18.92 25.20
C ALA A 339 7.12 -19.33 23.94
N LYS A 340 6.89 -20.62 23.72
CA LYS A 340 6.04 -21.13 22.62
C LYS A 340 4.56 -20.93 22.92
N GLU A 341 4.12 -21.11 24.15
CA GLU A 341 2.74 -20.85 24.58
C GLU A 341 2.39 -19.37 24.44
N ALA A 342 3.27 -18.47 24.88
CA ALA A 342 3.14 -17.04 24.64
C ALA A 342 3.02 -16.72 23.14
N LYS A 343 3.89 -17.29 22.30
CA LYS A 343 3.78 -17.12 20.86
C LYS A 343 2.46 -17.69 20.31
N PHE A 344 1.99 -18.85 20.75
CA PHE A 344 0.69 -19.38 20.31
C PHE A 344 -0.48 -18.46 20.72
N THR A 345 -0.41 -17.77 21.86
CA THR A 345 -1.43 -16.75 22.20
C THR A 345 -1.34 -15.50 21.31
N GLU A 346 -0.15 -15.08 20.90
CA GLU A 346 0.05 -13.99 19.94
C GLU A 346 -0.44 -14.35 18.53
N ASP A 347 -0.05 -15.53 18.02
CA ASP A 347 -0.50 -16.08 16.74
C ASP A 347 -2.03 -16.26 16.74
N SER A 348 -2.64 -16.71 17.86
CA SER A 348 -4.10 -16.85 18.00
C SER A 348 -4.82 -15.50 17.98
N ALA A 349 -4.33 -14.49 18.71
CA ALA A 349 -4.89 -13.14 18.69
C ALA A 349 -4.76 -12.49 17.29
N SER A 350 -3.68 -12.76 16.57
CA SER A 350 -3.49 -12.34 15.18
C SER A 350 -4.52 -12.98 14.24
N ILE A 351 -4.83 -14.26 14.44
CA ILE A 351 -5.87 -14.99 13.70
C ILE A 351 -7.28 -14.44 14.02
N GLU A 352 -7.60 -14.18 15.29
CA GLU A 352 -8.88 -13.57 15.68
C GLU A 352 -9.07 -12.17 15.07
N MET A 353 -8.03 -11.34 15.09
CA MET A 353 -8.06 -10.02 14.46
C MET A 353 -8.28 -10.11 12.94
N ARG A 354 -7.62 -11.06 12.26
CA ARG A 354 -7.85 -11.34 10.83
C ARG A 354 -9.23 -11.88 10.52
N LEU A 355 -9.82 -12.70 11.40
CA LEU A 355 -11.19 -13.17 11.25
C LEU A 355 -12.20 -12.02 11.41
N ALA A 356 -11.95 -11.09 12.32
CA ALA A 356 -12.75 -9.86 12.45
C ALA A 356 -12.64 -8.96 11.20
N GLU A 357 -11.43 -8.77 10.67
CA GLU A 357 -11.19 -8.02 9.42
C GLU A 357 -11.89 -8.67 8.21
N LEU A 358 -11.79 -10.00 8.04
CA LEU A 358 -12.50 -10.74 6.99
C LEU A 358 -14.02 -10.62 7.15
N THR A 359 -14.54 -10.71 8.37
CA THR A 359 -15.99 -10.55 8.65
C THR A 359 -16.48 -9.16 8.30
N ALA A 360 -15.68 -8.12 8.57
CA ALA A 360 -15.98 -6.74 8.15
C ALA A 360 -15.97 -6.62 6.61
N LYS A 361 -14.98 -7.21 5.93
CA LYS A 361 -14.90 -7.22 4.46
C LYS A 361 -16.06 -7.98 3.80
N GLU A 362 -16.54 -9.07 4.40
CA GLU A 362 -17.78 -9.71 3.94
C GLU A 362 -19.01 -8.81 4.10
N SER A 363 -19.07 -7.94 5.12
CA SER A 363 -20.16 -6.97 5.27
C SER A 363 -20.09 -5.89 4.21
N GLU A 364 -18.91 -5.30 3.98
CA GLU A 364 -18.68 -4.34 2.89
C GLU A 364 -19.06 -4.93 1.52
N ILE A 365 -18.73 -6.20 1.26
CA ILE A 365 -19.09 -6.89 0.01
C ILE A 365 -20.62 -7.02 -0.12
N ARG A 366 -21.34 -7.45 0.93
CA ARG A 366 -22.81 -7.56 0.89
C ARG A 366 -23.50 -6.21 0.69
N GLU A 367 -22.96 -5.13 1.27
CA GLU A 367 -23.46 -3.78 1.07
C GLU A 367 -23.22 -3.30 -0.38
N MET A 368 -22.08 -3.63 -0.98
CA MET A 368 -21.80 -3.36 -2.40
C MET A 368 -22.66 -4.21 -3.34
N GLU A 369 -22.92 -5.49 -3.01
CA GLU A 369 -23.83 -6.37 -3.77
C GLU A 369 -25.26 -5.81 -3.74
N GLN A 370 -25.78 -5.41 -2.58
CA GLN A 370 -27.09 -4.77 -2.49
C GLN A 370 -27.15 -3.47 -3.31
N ALA A 371 -26.17 -2.58 -3.13
CA ALA A 371 -26.09 -1.32 -3.88
C ALA A 371 -25.95 -1.53 -5.41
N PHE A 372 -25.39 -2.66 -5.84
CA PHE A 372 -25.37 -3.06 -7.25
C PHE A 372 -26.77 -3.48 -7.72
N THR A 373 -27.48 -4.35 -6.99
CA THR A 373 -28.84 -4.78 -7.36
C THR A 373 -29.85 -3.62 -7.41
N GLU A 374 -29.82 -2.69 -6.45
CA GLU A 374 -30.64 -1.46 -6.46
C GLU A 374 -30.33 -0.58 -7.69
N ARG A 375 -29.07 -0.61 -8.17
CA ARG A 375 -28.64 0.10 -9.37
C ARG A 375 -29.06 -0.61 -10.66
N GLU A 376 -29.07 -1.94 -10.69
CA GLU A 376 -29.63 -2.73 -11.80
C GLU A 376 -31.14 -2.50 -11.94
N GLU A 377 -31.91 -2.55 -10.84
CA GLU A 377 -33.33 -2.21 -10.86
C GLU A 377 -33.57 -0.76 -11.35
N THR A 378 -32.72 0.18 -10.91
CA THR A 378 -32.75 1.58 -11.38
C THR A 378 -32.43 1.71 -12.88
N VAL A 379 -31.56 0.86 -13.44
CA VAL A 379 -31.25 0.83 -14.87
C VAL A 379 -32.40 0.23 -15.66
N ALA A 380 -32.95 -0.92 -15.24
CA ALA A 380 -34.12 -1.54 -15.88
C ALA A 380 -35.34 -0.60 -15.89
N GLY A 381 -35.58 0.14 -14.79
CA GLY A 381 -36.61 1.18 -14.73
C GLY A 381 -36.38 2.30 -15.76
N LYS A 382 -35.12 2.71 -16.00
CA LYS A 382 -34.78 3.69 -17.04
C LYS A 382 -34.93 3.11 -18.45
N GLU A 383 -34.52 1.87 -18.68
CA GLU A 383 -34.69 1.20 -19.98
C GLU A 383 -36.16 1.08 -20.37
N THR A 384 -37.04 0.67 -19.44
CA THR A 384 -38.50 0.65 -19.69
C THR A 384 -39.08 2.05 -19.95
N THR A 385 -38.56 3.09 -19.28
CA THR A 385 -38.97 4.48 -19.52
C THR A 385 -38.54 4.97 -20.90
N ILE A 386 -37.30 4.66 -21.30
CA ILE A 386 -36.73 4.98 -22.61
C ILE A 386 -37.50 4.26 -23.73
N ALA A 387 -37.85 2.98 -23.54
CA ALA A 387 -38.67 2.23 -24.49
C ALA A 387 -40.07 2.83 -24.66
N ALA A 388 -40.69 3.33 -23.58
CA ALA A 388 -41.98 4.01 -23.64
C ALA A 388 -41.89 5.36 -24.40
N GLU A 389 -40.85 6.15 -24.17
CA GLU A 389 -40.62 7.40 -24.91
C GLU A 389 -40.31 7.15 -26.39
N PHE A 390 -39.54 6.11 -26.74
CA PHE A 390 -39.36 5.70 -28.13
C PHE A 390 -40.70 5.31 -28.79
N GLY A 391 -41.57 4.57 -28.08
CA GLY A 391 -42.92 4.26 -28.56
C GLY A 391 -43.76 5.51 -28.84
N ARG A 392 -43.72 6.50 -27.92
CA ARG A 392 -44.40 7.79 -28.11
C ARG A 392 -43.85 8.58 -29.30
N LEU A 393 -42.52 8.60 -29.48
CA LEU A 393 -41.87 9.28 -30.61
C LEU A 393 -42.20 8.61 -31.96
N GLU A 394 -42.35 7.29 -32.02
CA GLU A 394 -42.77 6.58 -33.24
C GLU A 394 -44.26 6.88 -33.57
N GLU A 395 -45.12 7.00 -32.55
CA GLU A 395 -46.52 7.41 -32.72
C GLU A 395 -46.64 8.88 -33.17
N GLU A 396 -45.89 9.80 -32.55
CA GLU A 396 -45.81 11.22 -32.99
C GLU A 396 -45.24 11.35 -34.41
N ARG A 397 -44.22 10.55 -34.76
CA ARG A 397 -43.68 10.48 -36.14
C ARG A 397 -44.73 9.98 -37.13
N SER A 398 -45.52 8.97 -36.77
CA SER A 398 -46.62 8.47 -37.61
C SER A 398 -47.71 9.52 -37.81
N LEU A 399 -48.06 10.29 -36.78
CA LEU A 399 -49.01 11.41 -36.86
C LEU A 399 -48.48 12.56 -37.72
N LEU A 400 -47.19 12.90 -37.59
CA LEU A 400 -46.52 13.91 -38.42
C LEU A 400 -46.45 13.49 -39.90
N GLN A 401 -46.19 12.22 -40.18
CA GLN A 401 -46.19 11.69 -41.55
C GLN A 401 -47.61 11.74 -42.15
N ALA A 402 -48.64 11.29 -41.41
CA ALA A 402 -50.03 11.42 -41.85
C ALA A 402 -50.44 12.88 -42.12
N LYS A 403 -49.99 13.83 -41.28
CA LYS A 403 -50.22 15.27 -41.49
C LYS A 403 -49.46 15.84 -42.69
N LYS A 404 -48.24 15.37 -42.96
CA LYS A 404 -47.47 15.71 -44.17
C LYS A 404 -48.19 15.23 -45.43
N ASP A 405 -48.75 14.03 -45.41
CA ASP A 405 -49.48 13.45 -46.54
C ASP A 405 -50.81 14.19 -46.77
N GLU A 406 -51.55 14.53 -45.72
CA GLU A 406 -52.74 15.40 -45.77
C GLU A 406 -52.44 16.79 -46.37
N ILE A 407 -51.35 17.43 -45.95
CA ILE A 407 -50.89 18.71 -46.51
C ILE A 407 -50.48 18.56 -47.99
N SER A 408 -49.89 17.42 -48.37
CA SER A 408 -49.54 17.16 -49.77
C SER A 408 -50.78 17.02 -50.65
N ALA A 409 -51.82 16.34 -50.17
CA ALA A 409 -53.11 16.21 -50.86
C ALA A 409 -53.79 17.57 -51.01
N GLN A 410 -53.89 18.35 -49.91
CA GLN A 410 -54.43 19.72 -49.94
C GLN A 410 -53.66 20.63 -50.91
N LYS A 411 -52.33 20.48 -51.02
CA LYS A 411 -51.52 21.22 -52.00
C LYS A 411 -51.86 20.83 -53.45
N THR A 412 -52.10 19.55 -53.73
CA THR A 412 -52.54 19.12 -55.07
C THR A 412 -53.97 19.58 -55.40
N GLU A 413 -54.89 19.55 -54.43
CA GLU A 413 -56.27 20.04 -54.58
C GLU A 413 -56.32 21.55 -54.82
N LEU A 414 -55.47 22.32 -54.11
CA LEU A 414 -55.29 23.75 -54.34
C LEU A 414 -54.71 24.05 -55.72
N ALA A 415 -53.71 23.28 -56.19
CA ALA A 415 -53.13 23.45 -57.52
C ALA A 415 -54.14 23.13 -58.63
N ASN A 416 -54.96 22.08 -58.46
CA ASN A 416 -56.06 21.77 -59.38
C ASN A 416 -57.10 22.90 -59.38
N SER A 417 -57.47 23.42 -58.21
CA SER A 417 -58.40 24.55 -58.07
C SER A 417 -57.89 25.82 -58.75
N GLN A 418 -56.59 26.10 -58.67
CA GLN A 418 -55.95 27.21 -59.39
C GLN A 418 -55.98 27.00 -60.91
N SER A 419 -55.76 25.77 -61.38
CA SER A 419 -55.86 25.45 -62.81
C SER A 419 -57.30 25.54 -63.33
N GLU A 420 -58.29 25.12 -62.54
CA GLU A 420 -59.71 25.28 -62.89
C GLU A 420 -60.14 26.75 -62.91
N LEU A 421 -59.67 27.55 -61.95
CA LEU A 421 -59.91 29.00 -61.94
C LEU A 421 -59.26 29.70 -63.13
N GLY A 422 -58.01 29.38 -63.47
CA GLY A 422 -57.34 29.94 -64.65
C GLY A 422 -58.08 29.61 -65.96
N ALA A 423 -58.51 28.36 -66.14
CA ALA A 423 -59.34 27.97 -67.28
C ALA A 423 -60.73 28.66 -67.27
N ARG A 424 -61.28 28.97 -66.09
CA ARG A 424 -62.51 29.76 -65.95
C ARG A 424 -62.32 31.21 -66.36
N GLU A 425 -61.21 31.83 -65.95
CA GLU A 425 -60.85 33.21 -66.31
C GLU A 425 -60.60 33.33 -67.81
N GLU A 426 -59.89 32.38 -68.43
CA GLU A 426 -59.71 32.32 -69.89
C GLU A 426 -61.04 32.12 -70.62
N SER A 427 -61.92 31.25 -70.12
CA SER A 427 -63.27 31.07 -70.67
C SER A 427 -64.09 32.37 -70.62
N PHE A 428 -64.06 33.10 -69.50
CA PHE A 428 -64.76 34.38 -69.38
C PHE A 428 -64.11 35.49 -70.23
N ALA A 429 -62.78 35.50 -70.38
CA ALA A 429 -62.10 36.45 -71.26
C ALA A 429 -62.50 36.26 -72.73
N ASN A 430 -62.64 35.00 -73.18
CA ASN A 430 -63.14 34.67 -74.51
C ASN A 430 -64.62 35.06 -74.69
N GLU A 431 -65.49 34.75 -73.73
CA GLU A 431 -66.91 35.14 -73.76
C GLU A 431 -67.08 36.67 -73.79
N ILE A 432 -66.27 37.42 -73.03
CA ILE A 432 -66.24 38.89 -73.06
C ILE A 432 -65.74 39.43 -74.41
N ALA A 433 -64.77 38.77 -75.05
CA ALA A 433 -64.28 39.17 -76.37
C ALA A 433 -65.34 38.92 -77.47
N GLU A 434 -66.04 37.79 -77.43
CA GLU A 434 -67.13 37.47 -78.36
C GLU A 434 -68.32 38.42 -78.18
N LEU A 435 -68.76 38.68 -76.94
CA LEU A 435 -69.81 39.66 -76.64
C LEU A 435 -69.45 41.09 -77.06
N ARG A 436 -68.17 41.48 -76.98
CA ARG A 436 -67.68 42.76 -77.53
C ARG A 436 -67.78 42.78 -79.04
N SER A 437 -67.29 41.74 -79.73
CA SER A 437 -67.40 41.65 -81.19
C SER A 437 -68.86 41.67 -81.68
N GLU A 438 -69.78 41.02 -80.97
CA GLU A 438 -71.22 41.13 -81.26
C GLU A 438 -71.75 42.56 -81.04
N THR A 439 -71.28 43.25 -80.00
CA THR A 439 -71.73 44.61 -79.66
C THR A 439 -71.21 45.62 -80.67
N ASP A 440 -69.95 45.52 -81.08
CA ASP A 440 -69.33 46.36 -82.11
C ASP A 440 -70.00 46.14 -83.48
N GLN A 441 -70.33 44.89 -83.83
CA GLN A 441 -71.11 44.59 -85.04
C GLN A 441 -72.51 45.20 -84.98
N LYS A 442 -73.23 45.04 -83.86
CA LYS A 442 -74.57 45.64 -83.68
C LYS A 442 -74.53 47.17 -83.70
N ALA A 443 -73.44 47.78 -83.23
CA ALA A 443 -73.23 49.23 -83.33
C ALA A 443 -72.98 49.68 -84.78
N ALA A 444 -72.22 48.89 -85.56
CA ALA A 444 -72.04 49.13 -87.00
C ALA A 444 -73.36 48.97 -87.79
N ASP A 445 -74.11 47.90 -87.53
CA ASP A 445 -75.43 47.65 -88.13
C ASP A 445 -76.41 48.79 -87.81
N LEU A 446 -76.41 49.30 -86.57
CA LEU A 446 -77.22 50.44 -86.16
C LEU A 446 -76.79 51.73 -86.88
N ALA A 447 -75.48 51.99 -87.01
CA ALA A 447 -74.99 53.16 -87.73
C ALA A 447 -75.34 53.12 -89.24
N GLU A 448 -75.34 51.93 -89.86
CA GLU A 448 -75.86 51.76 -91.22
C GLU A 448 -77.37 52.01 -91.29
N MET A 449 -78.15 51.50 -90.32
CA MET A 449 -79.59 51.77 -90.24
C MET A 449 -79.91 53.26 -90.04
N GLU A 450 -79.18 53.96 -89.18
CA GLU A 450 -79.32 55.41 -88.98
C GLU A 450 -78.99 56.18 -90.26
N SER A 451 -77.89 55.85 -90.95
CA SER A 451 -77.54 56.42 -92.25
C SER A 451 -78.64 56.19 -93.31
N ALA A 452 -79.16 54.97 -93.37
CA ALA A 452 -80.24 54.58 -94.27
C ALA A 452 -81.62 55.17 -93.88
N LEU A 453 -81.80 55.63 -92.64
CA LEU A 453 -82.96 56.41 -92.20
C LEU A 453 -82.81 57.89 -92.57
N LEU A 454 -81.61 58.46 -92.39
CA LEU A 454 -81.32 59.85 -92.79
C LEU A 454 -81.45 60.07 -94.30
N ASP A 455 -81.04 59.11 -95.16
CA ASP A 455 -81.31 59.21 -96.60
C ASP A 455 -82.81 59.15 -96.91
N LYS A 456 -83.58 58.28 -96.23
CA LYS A 456 -85.04 58.22 -96.39
C LYS A 456 -85.71 59.51 -95.94
N GLU A 457 -85.32 60.08 -94.81
CA GLU A 457 -85.84 61.35 -94.28
C GLU A 457 -85.52 62.51 -95.22
N LYS A 458 -84.28 62.60 -95.71
CA LYS A 458 -83.89 63.54 -96.76
C LYS A 458 -84.77 63.39 -98.01
N ARG A 459 -84.94 62.18 -98.53
CA ARG A 459 -85.79 61.90 -99.71
C ARG A 459 -87.27 62.20 -99.48
N ILE A 460 -87.76 62.02 -98.25
CA ILE A 460 -89.11 62.47 -97.84
C ILE A 460 -89.17 63.99 -97.94
N SER A 461 -88.21 64.74 -97.37
CA SER A 461 -88.18 66.20 -97.44
C SER A 461 -88.09 66.75 -98.87
N GLU A 462 -87.34 66.07 -99.76
CA GLU A 462 -87.27 66.38 -101.20
C GLU A 462 -88.62 66.13 -101.88
N SER A 463 -89.33 65.06 -101.51
CA SER A 463 -90.67 64.76 -102.03
C SER A 463 -91.73 65.75 -101.53
N GLU A 464 -91.66 66.20 -100.27
CA GLU A 464 -92.53 67.23 -99.71
C GLU A 464 -92.29 68.59 -100.38
N ALA A 465 -91.03 68.96 -100.61
CA ALA A 465 -90.68 70.16 -101.38
C ALA A 465 -91.22 70.09 -102.82
N SER A 466 -91.13 68.92 -103.48
CA SER A 466 -91.71 68.70 -104.81
C SER A 466 -93.23 68.80 -104.83
N LEU A 467 -93.92 68.22 -103.83
CA LEU A 467 -95.37 68.33 -103.67
C LEU A 467 -95.81 69.77 -103.38
N LYS A 468 -95.04 70.52 -102.59
CA LYS A 468 -95.27 71.94 -102.32
C LYS A 468 -95.11 72.79 -103.59
N ALA A 469 -94.08 72.53 -104.40
CA ALA A 469 -93.90 73.20 -105.69
C ALA A 469 -95.07 72.93 -106.65
N LYS A 470 -95.49 71.67 -106.80
CA LYS A 470 -96.66 71.30 -107.61
C LYS A 470 -97.98 71.90 -107.12
N LYS A 471 -98.13 72.10 -105.81
CA LYS A 471 -99.28 72.80 -105.23
C LYS A 471 -99.31 74.28 -105.62
N GLU A 472 -98.15 74.92 -105.71
CA GLU A 472 -98.03 76.32 -106.15
C GLU A 472 -98.27 76.45 -107.67
N GLU A 473 -97.75 75.52 -108.48
CA GLU A 473 -98.10 75.43 -109.92
C GLU A 473 -99.62 75.27 -110.11
N LEU A 474 -100.26 74.37 -109.35
CA LEU A 474 -101.71 74.20 -109.37
C LEU A 474 -102.46 75.50 -109.02
N SER A 475 -102.02 76.23 -107.98
CA SER A 475 -102.55 77.54 -107.60
C SER A 475 -102.49 78.55 -108.78
N VAL A 476 -101.35 78.62 -109.47
CA VAL A 476 -101.16 79.47 -110.65
C VAL A 476 -102.08 79.05 -111.81
N THR A 477 -102.21 77.75 -112.09
CA THR A 477 -103.13 77.28 -113.16
C THR A 477 -104.60 77.54 -112.80
N GLN A 478 -104.99 77.44 -111.53
CA GLN A 478 -106.34 77.73 -111.05
C GLN A 478 -106.67 79.23 -111.16
N ALA A 479 -105.71 80.11 -110.87
CA ALA A 479 -105.84 81.55 -111.12
C ALA A 479 -105.97 81.87 -112.63
N GLY A 480 -105.20 81.19 -113.48
CA GLY A 480 -105.31 81.31 -114.94
C GLY A 480 -106.67 80.86 -115.49
N LEU A 481 -107.25 79.79 -114.94
CA LEU A 481 -108.61 79.34 -115.26
C LEU A 481 -109.66 80.38 -114.87
N ALA A 482 -109.60 80.94 -113.66
CA ALA A 482 -110.52 81.98 -113.21
C ALA A 482 -110.45 83.25 -114.09
N ALA A 483 -109.26 83.64 -114.55
CA ALA A 483 -109.10 84.74 -115.50
C ALA A 483 -109.72 84.42 -116.88
N SER A 484 -109.66 83.16 -117.34
CA SER A 484 -110.33 82.72 -118.57
C SER A 484 -111.85 82.71 -118.43
N GLU A 485 -112.40 82.35 -117.26
CA GLU A 485 -113.85 82.44 -116.99
C GLU A 485 -114.35 83.89 -117.03
N ALA A 486 -113.60 84.82 -116.42
CA ALA A 486 -113.94 86.25 -116.46
C ALA A 486 -113.97 86.80 -117.91
N ALA A 487 -112.98 86.45 -118.73
CA ALA A 487 -112.92 86.86 -120.13
C ALA A 487 -114.09 86.30 -120.98
N ILE A 488 -114.57 85.09 -120.67
CA ILE A 488 -115.78 84.52 -121.30
C ILE A 488 -117.04 85.28 -120.86
N GLY A 489 -117.09 85.77 -119.62
CA GLY A 489 -118.16 86.65 -119.14
C GLY A 489 -118.26 87.97 -119.91
N GLU A 490 -117.14 88.63 -120.19
CA GLU A 490 -117.10 89.84 -121.04
C GLU A 490 -117.43 89.56 -122.51
N ALA A 491 -117.03 88.39 -123.03
CA ALA A 491 -117.40 87.98 -124.39
C ALA A 491 -118.91 87.77 -124.55
N ASN A 492 -119.59 87.20 -123.55
CA ASN A 492 -121.03 86.96 -123.59
C ASN A 492 -121.85 88.26 -123.50
N SER A 493 -121.48 89.21 -122.63
CA SER A 493 -122.20 90.51 -122.57
C SER A 493 -122.06 91.32 -123.87
N SER A 494 -120.94 91.17 -124.58
CA SER A 494 -120.76 91.70 -125.94
C SER A 494 -121.69 91.04 -126.98
N ILE A 495 -122.07 89.77 -126.78
CA ILE A 495 -123.01 89.05 -127.65
C ILE A 495 -124.46 89.45 -127.35
N ASP A 496 -124.85 89.52 -126.07
CA ASP A 496 -126.19 89.98 -125.67
C ASP A 496 -126.50 91.39 -126.20
N SER A 497 -125.51 92.30 -126.12
CA SER A 497 -125.60 93.64 -126.70
C SER A 497 -125.84 93.65 -128.22
N ARG A 498 -125.40 92.61 -128.95
CA ARG A 498 -125.53 92.50 -130.42
C ARG A 498 -126.80 91.80 -130.85
N ILE A 499 -127.46 91.04 -129.96
CA ILE A 499 -128.78 90.47 -130.20
C ILE A 499 -129.84 91.58 -130.14
N ALA A 500 -129.81 92.42 -129.09
CA ALA A 500 -130.68 93.59 -128.97
C ALA A 500 -130.51 94.59 -130.14
N GLU A 501 -129.31 94.70 -130.71
CA GLU A 501 -129.00 95.53 -131.87
C GLU A 501 -129.55 94.98 -133.21
N LEU A 502 -129.93 93.70 -133.25
CA LEU A 502 -130.51 93.04 -134.42
C LEU A 502 -132.03 93.06 -134.39
N ASP A 503 -132.66 92.80 -133.24
CA ASP A 503 -134.13 92.91 -133.08
C ASP A 503 -134.60 94.34 -133.41
N ALA A 504 -133.92 95.35 -132.87
CA ALA A 504 -134.20 96.77 -133.15
C ALA A 504 -133.91 97.20 -134.60
N ARG A 505 -133.32 96.33 -135.41
CA ARG A 505 -132.96 96.53 -136.82
C ARG A 505 -133.83 95.72 -137.77
N GLU A 506 -134.47 94.65 -137.27
CA GLU A 506 -135.61 93.98 -137.90
C GLU A 506 -136.94 94.72 -137.64
N GLU A 507 -136.98 95.66 -136.68
CA GLU A 507 -137.91 96.82 -136.68
C GLU A 507 -137.57 97.84 -137.80
N ASN A 508 -137.47 97.29 -139.01
CA ASN A 508 -138.20 97.77 -140.17
C ASN A 508 -138.08 99.28 -140.46
N LEU A 509 -137.08 99.71 -141.23
CA LEU A 509 -136.91 99.39 -142.67
C LEU A 509 -138.19 99.66 -143.50
N ARG A 510 -139.40 99.21 -143.11
CA ARG A 510 -140.69 99.83 -143.52
C ARG A 510 -140.67 101.36 -143.37
N SER A 511 -140.25 101.86 -142.21
CA SER A 511 -140.23 103.30 -141.92
C SER A 511 -139.26 104.09 -142.84
N ARG A 512 -138.31 103.40 -143.48
CA ARG A 512 -137.34 104.00 -144.42
C ARG A 512 -137.51 103.54 -145.87
N GLU A 513 -138.63 102.93 -146.24
CA GLU A 513 -139.04 102.83 -147.65
C GLU A 513 -139.78 104.09 -148.15
N GLU A 514 -140.41 104.88 -147.26
CA GLU A 514 -140.95 106.22 -147.60
C GLU A 514 -140.02 107.39 -147.20
N GLY A 515 -139.04 107.15 -146.32
CA GLY A 515 -138.11 108.16 -145.79
C GLY A 515 -136.96 108.55 -146.75
N LEU A 516 -137.30 109.18 -147.87
CA LEU A 516 -136.37 109.66 -148.90
C LEU A 516 -135.40 110.77 -148.43
N ASP A 517 -134.28 110.85 -149.16
CA ASP A 517 -133.42 112.02 -149.42
C ASP A 517 -132.60 112.71 -148.29
N ASN A 518 -131.27 112.50 -148.40
CA ASN A 518 -130.12 113.32 -147.95
C ASN A 518 -129.44 113.02 -146.59
N GLY A 519 -128.09 112.87 -146.61
CA GLY A 519 -127.27 112.88 -145.39
C GLY A 519 -125.86 112.27 -145.50
N LEU A 520 -124.86 113.10 -145.85
CA LEU A 520 -123.40 112.88 -145.76
C LEU A 520 -122.98 112.17 -144.45
N ALA A 521 -122.17 111.09 -144.41
CA ALA A 521 -120.77 110.88 -144.86
C ALA A 521 -119.69 111.25 -143.82
N GLU A 522 -118.49 110.68 -143.99
CA GLU A 522 -117.19 111.07 -143.38
C GLU A 522 -116.95 110.77 -141.87
N ARG A 523 -116.13 109.73 -141.57
CA ARG A 523 -115.47 109.56 -140.26
C ARG A 523 -114.20 108.67 -140.28
N GLU A 524 -113.09 109.33 -140.61
CA GLU A 524 -111.68 108.93 -140.37
C GLU A 524 -111.35 108.72 -138.87
N ASN A 525 -110.17 108.25 -138.43
CA ASN A 525 -109.26 107.14 -138.86
C ASN A 525 -108.12 107.02 -137.82
N LEU A 526 -107.61 105.79 -137.57
CA LEU A 526 -106.35 105.44 -136.86
C LEU A 526 -106.25 105.83 -135.36
N LEU A 527 -105.56 105.14 -134.42
CA LEU A 527 -104.41 104.21 -134.35
C LEU A 527 -103.01 104.84 -134.19
N ALA A 528 -102.49 104.74 -132.96
CA ALA A 528 -101.08 104.88 -132.56
C ALA A 528 -100.72 103.77 -131.55
N ALA A 529 -99.43 103.47 -131.30
CA ALA A 529 -99.03 102.30 -130.52
C ALA A 529 -97.60 102.37 -129.92
N ARG A 530 -97.34 101.47 -128.95
CA ARG A 530 -96.10 101.12 -128.23
C ARG A 530 -95.72 101.96 -127.00
N GLU A 531 -95.40 101.25 -125.91
CA GLU A 531 -94.14 101.41 -125.15
C GLU A 531 -93.88 100.14 -124.30
N LYS A 532 -92.59 99.75 -124.17
CA LYS A 532 -92.08 98.54 -123.48
C LYS A 532 -90.55 98.68 -123.31
N GLU A 533 -89.96 97.85 -122.44
CA GLU A 533 -88.50 97.61 -122.22
C GLU A 533 -87.78 98.62 -121.31
N ALA A 534 -87.14 98.12 -120.23
CA ALA A 534 -86.12 98.86 -119.45
C ALA A 534 -85.37 97.99 -118.41
N ALA A 535 -86.09 97.32 -117.50
CA ALA A 535 -85.64 97.12 -116.11
C ALA A 535 -85.18 95.69 -115.76
N GLU A 536 -84.12 95.17 -116.41
CA GLU A 536 -83.77 93.73 -116.35
C GLU A 536 -82.30 93.43 -115.92
N ARG A 537 -81.63 94.30 -115.16
CA ARG A 537 -80.21 94.11 -114.76
C ARG A 537 -79.89 94.50 -113.31
N GLU A 538 -80.44 93.76 -112.35
CA GLU A 538 -80.16 93.91 -110.90
C GLU A 538 -79.37 92.71 -110.30
N ALA A 539 -78.89 91.79 -111.14
CA ALA A 539 -78.37 90.49 -110.72
C ALA A 539 -76.86 90.44 -110.33
N GLU A 540 -76.48 89.25 -109.83
CA GLU A 540 -75.18 88.60 -109.96
C GLU A 540 -74.08 88.82 -108.89
N VAL A 541 -73.58 90.03 -108.68
CA VAL A 541 -72.17 90.19 -108.23
C VAL A 541 -71.85 89.77 -106.77
N LYS A 542 -72.81 89.80 -105.83
CA LYS A 542 -72.47 89.99 -104.40
C LYS A 542 -72.46 88.77 -103.47
N ARG A 543 -72.98 87.60 -103.85
CA ARG A 543 -73.22 86.50 -102.87
C ARG A 543 -72.17 85.39 -102.87
N LEU A 544 -71.15 85.45 -103.73
CA LEU A 544 -70.12 84.42 -103.77
C LEU A 544 -69.07 84.56 -102.66
N PHE A 545 -69.25 83.75 -101.62
CA PHE A 545 -68.25 82.72 -101.28
C PHE A 545 -66.93 83.23 -100.66
N VAL A 546 -66.87 83.91 -99.50
CA VAL A 546 -67.49 83.62 -98.18
C VAL A 546 -67.19 82.21 -97.63
N GLU A 547 -66.85 81.23 -98.47
CA GLU A 547 -66.72 79.82 -98.09
C GLU A 547 -65.25 79.36 -97.95
N LYS A 548 -64.30 80.22 -98.36
CA LYS A 548 -62.86 79.91 -98.46
C LYS A 548 -62.04 80.15 -97.19
N GLU A 549 -62.60 80.83 -96.18
CA GLU A 549 -61.82 81.44 -95.09
C GLU A 549 -61.97 80.71 -93.74
N LYS A 550 -62.99 79.86 -93.57
CA LYS A 550 -63.29 79.20 -92.30
C LYS A 550 -62.42 77.97 -92.00
N THR A 551 -61.98 77.21 -93.01
CA THR A 551 -61.39 75.87 -92.83
C THR A 551 -59.88 75.84 -92.56
N PHE A 552 -59.26 76.97 -92.22
CA PHE A 552 -57.80 77.08 -92.05
C PHE A 552 -57.34 77.41 -90.62
N ILE A 553 -58.24 77.87 -89.74
CA ILE A 553 -57.89 78.30 -88.37
C ILE A 553 -58.06 77.15 -87.38
N ASP A 554 -59.21 76.47 -87.43
CA ASP A 554 -59.64 75.43 -86.48
C ASP A 554 -58.67 74.23 -86.34
N SER A 555 -57.74 74.03 -87.28
CA SER A 555 -56.80 72.90 -87.29
C SER A 555 -55.40 73.19 -86.71
N GLN A 556 -55.12 74.41 -86.20
CA GLN A 556 -53.76 74.80 -85.76
C GLN A 556 -53.59 75.05 -84.25
N GLU A 557 -54.65 74.86 -83.46
CA GLU A 557 -54.67 75.14 -82.02
C GLU A 557 -54.67 73.84 -81.18
N GLU A 558 -55.46 72.83 -81.58
CA GLU A 558 -55.58 71.52 -80.90
C GLU A 558 -54.23 70.80 -80.70
N LEU A 559 -53.40 70.77 -81.75
CA LEU A 559 -52.07 70.11 -81.74
C LEU A 559 -51.05 70.73 -80.76
N LYS A 560 -51.36 71.87 -80.13
CA LYS A 560 -50.51 72.47 -79.08
C LYS A 560 -50.91 72.03 -77.68
N SER A 561 -52.13 71.53 -77.47
CA SER A 561 -52.58 71.08 -76.15
C SER A 561 -51.92 69.76 -75.76
N GLN A 562 -51.84 68.82 -76.71
CA GLN A 562 -51.42 67.42 -76.46
C GLN A 562 -49.92 67.25 -76.17
N LEU A 563 -49.08 68.26 -76.42
CA LEU A 563 -47.64 68.18 -76.16
C LEU A 563 -47.28 68.48 -74.69
N ALA A 564 -48.03 69.37 -74.03
CA ALA A 564 -47.73 69.85 -72.68
C ALA A 564 -48.03 68.81 -71.58
N GLU A 565 -48.95 67.88 -71.84
CA GLU A 565 -49.37 66.86 -70.85
C GLU A 565 -48.33 65.72 -70.72
N HIS A 566 -47.54 65.46 -71.78
CA HIS A 566 -46.52 64.41 -71.77
C HIS A 566 -45.19 64.81 -71.13
N GLU A 567 -44.82 66.10 -71.13
CA GLU A 567 -43.58 66.56 -70.47
C GLU A 567 -43.69 66.49 -68.94
N ALA A 568 -44.85 66.86 -68.37
CA ALA A 568 -45.11 66.80 -66.93
C ALA A 568 -45.09 65.36 -66.36
N ALA A 569 -45.34 64.34 -67.19
CA ALA A 569 -45.34 62.93 -66.78
C ALA A 569 -43.93 62.32 -66.63
N LEU A 570 -42.89 62.95 -67.19
CA LEU A 570 -41.51 62.45 -67.14
C LEU A 570 -40.75 62.96 -65.92
N GLU A 571 -40.91 64.25 -65.54
CA GLU A 571 -40.26 64.82 -64.35
C GLU A 571 -40.67 64.13 -63.04
N ALA A 572 -41.87 63.56 -62.97
CA ALA A 572 -42.32 62.75 -61.84
C ALA A 572 -41.51 61.46 -61.68
N ARG A 573 -41.21 60.77 -62.79
CA ARG A 573 -40.59 59.44 -62.80
C ARG A 573 -39.08 59.47 -62.52
N GLU A 574 -38.42 60.58 -62.82
CA GLU A 574 -37.01 60.81 -62.46
C GLU A 574 -36.85 61.01 -60.94
N LYS A 575 -37.88 61.53 -60.27
CA LYS A 575 -37.86 61.83 -58.83
C LYS A 575 -37.91 60.59 -57.94
N ASP A 576 -38.71 59.60 -58.32
CA ASP A 576 -38.83 58.33 -57.58
C ASP A 576 -37.56 57.46 -57.72
N LEU A 577 -36.86 57.56 -58.87
CA LEU A 577 -35.60 56.85 -59.12
C LEU A 577 -34.43 57.37 -58.26
N ILE A 578 -34.45 58.64 -57.86
CA ILE A 578 -33.46 59.22 -56.96
C ILE A 578 -33.68 58.73 -55.52
N ALA A 579 -34.93 58.65 -55.06
CA ALA A 579 -35.26 58.14 -53.73
C ALA A 579 -34.73 56.71 -53.49
N GLY A 580 -34.86 55.83 -54.49
CA GLY A 580 -34.34 54.46 -54.44
C GLY A 580 -32.81 54.34 -54.40
N GLN A 581 -32.06 55.38 -54.77
CA GLN A 581 -30.59 55.39 -54.71
C GLN A 581 -30.04 55.84 -53.35
N GLU A 582 -30.83 56.55 -52.54
CA GLU A 582 -30.43 56.95 -51.19
C GLU A 582 -30.54 55.78 -50.19
N GLU A 583 -31.55 54.92 -50.35
CA GLU A 583 -31.80 53.82 -49.41
C GLU A 583 -30.77 52.68 -49.51
N MET A 584 -30.35 52.30 -50.72
CA MET A 584 -29.24 51.34 -50.89
C MET A 584 -27.89 51.87 -50.34
N LYS A 585 -27.65 53.18 -50.36
CA LYS A 585 -26.44 53.76 -49.74
C LYS A 585 -26.46 53.63 -48.21
N ASN A 586 -27.61 53.86 -47.58
CA ASN A 586 -27.75 53.72 -46.13
C ASN A 586 -27.55 52.24 -45.71
N GLN A 587 -28.06 51.29 -46.48
CA GLN A 587 -27.86 49.86 -46.22
C GLN A 587 -26.39 49.42 -46.36
N LEU A 588 -25.62 50.00 -47.29
CA LEU A 588 -24.17 49.76 -47.37
C LEU A 588 -23.41 50.36 -46.19
N ALA A 589 -23.70 51.61 -45.83
CA ALA A 589 -23.05 52.30 -44.70
C ALA A 589 -23.29 51.59 -43.36
N GLU A 590 -24.42 50.92 -43.19
CA GLU A 590 -24.73 50.15 -41.98
C GLU A 590 -23.99 48.80 -41.93
N GLN A 591 -23.60 48.21 -43.08
CA GLN A 591 -22.71 47.06 -43.13
C GLN A 591 -21.22 47.43 -42.99
N GLU A 592 -20.76 48.55 -43.55
CA GLU A 592 -19.38 49.02 -43.32
C GLU A 592 -19.13 49.31 -41.82
N LYS A 593 -20.15 49.82 -41.11
CA LYS A 593 -20.09 50.06 -39.66
C LYS A 593 -20.05 48.77 -38.82
N ALA A 594 -20.41 47.61 -39.38
CA ALA A 594 -20.20 46.31 -38.75
C ALA A 594 -18.77 45.77 -38.95
N LEU A 595 -18.00 46.34 -39.89
CA LEU A 595 -16.63 45.93 -40.24
C LEU A 595 -15.53 46.69 -39.48
N GLU A 596 -15.84 47.81 -38.80
CA GLU A 596 -14.91 48.44 -37.84
C GLU A 596 -14.89 47.73 -36.45
N ALA A 597 -15.74 46.73 -36.23
CA ALA A 597 -15.78 45.94 -35.00
C ALA A 597 -14.60 44.95 -34.84
N THR A 598 -13.78 44.75 -35.88
CA THR A 598 -12.59 43.87 -35.86
C THR A 598 -11.28 44.60 -35.51
N SER A 599 -11.37 45.71 -34.76
CA SER A 599 -10.23 46.50 -34.26
C SER A 599 -9.82 46.16 -32.81
N ARG A 600 -10.36 45.08 -32.22
CA ARG A 600 -9.96 44.55 -30.90
C ARG A 600 -9.01 43.35 -30.95
N ASN A 601 -8.71 42.83 -32.14
CA ASN A 601 -7.99 41.56 -32.30
C ASN A 601 -6.46 41.71 -32.36
N GLU A 602 -5.90 42.89 -32.10
CA GLU A 602 -4.43 43.07 -31.95
C GLU A 602 -3.96 42.93 -30.49
N GLU A 603 -4.76 43.32 -29.49
CA GLU A 603 -4.41 43.13 -28.07
C GLU A 603 -4.51 41.65 -27.68
N ASP A 604 -5.61 40.98 -28.05
CA ASP A 604 -5.80 39.55 -27.80
C ASP A 604 -4.79 38.68 -28.56
N ALA A 605 -4.37 39.07 -29.78
CA ALA A 605 -3.34 38.33 -30.52
C ALA A 605 -1.97 38.40 -29.83
N ASN A 606 -1.59 39.56 -29.30
CA ASN A 606 -0.35 39.71 -28.53
C ASN A 606 -0.44 39.00 -27.17
N ALA A 607 -1.61 38.98 -26.52
CA ALA A 607 -1.84 38.20 -25.31
C ALA A 607 -1.74 36.69 -25.57
N LEU A 608 -2.31 36.19 -26.67
CA LEU A 608 -2.21 34.79 -27.08
C LEU A 608 -0.76 34.41 -27.43
N GLN A 609 -0.01 35.31 -28.09
CA GLN A 609 1.40 35.10 -28.41
C GLN A 609 2.29 35.08 -27.16
N ALA A 610 2.04 35.96 -26.18
CA ALA A 610 2.71 35.91 -24.87
C ALA A 610 2.38 34.62 -24.11
N ALA A 611 1.10 34.21 -24.08
CA ALA A 611 0.67 32.96 -23.49
C ALA A 611 1.30 31.73 -24.19
N MET A 612 1.46 31.76 -25.51
CA MET A 612 2.18 30.72 -26.27
C MET A 612 3.66 30.65 -25.88
N VAL A 613 4.36 31.78 -25.75
CA VAL A 613 5.78 31.78 -25.33
C VAL A 613 5.94 31.23 -23.90
N THR A 614 5.03 31.56 -22.98
CA THR A 614 5.01 30.95 -21.64
C THR A 614 4.70 29.45 -21.71
N ARG A 615 3.70 29.03 -22.49
CA ARG A 615 3.32 27.61 -22.70
C ARG A 615 4.46 26.80 -23.33
N ILE A 616 5.25 27.41 -24.23
CA ILE A 616 6.46 26.80 -24.81
C ILE A 616 7.54 26.64 -23.74
N SER A 617 7.82 27.66 -22.94
CA SER A 617 8.78 27.56 -21.83
C SER A 617 8.36 26.53 -20.77
N ASP A 618 7.05 26.42 -20.46
CA ASP A 618 6.51 25.38 -19.59
C ASP A 618 6.58 23.98 -20.22
N LEU A 619 6.48 23.87 -21.54
CA LEU A 619 6.65 22.61 -22.27
C LEU A 619 8.12 22.19 -22.33
N GLU A 620 9.06 23.09 -22.65
CA GLU A 620 10.51 22.85 -22.59
C GLU A 620 10.93 22.46 -21.16
N LYS A 621 10.35 23.10 -20.14
CA LYS A 621 10.56 22.73 -18.74
C LYS A 621 10.01 21.34 -18.44
N ARG A 622 8.78 21.02 -18.86
CA ARG A 622 8.18 19.69 -18.71
C ARG A 622 8.93 18.60 -19.48
N GLU A 623 9.51 18.92 -20.64
CA GLU A 623 10.40 18.05 -21.42
C GLU A 623 11.70 17.80 -20.65
N SER A 624 12.32 18.83 -20.06
CA SER A 624 13.49 18.66 -19.20
C SER A 624 13.20 17.83 -17.94
N GLU A 625 12.02 18.02 -17.32
CA GLU A 625 11.55 17.21 -16.19
C GLU A 625 11.18 15.77 -16.63
N SER A 626 10.76 15.58 -17.89
CA SER A 626 10.50 14.26 -18.46
C SER A 626 11.81 13.52 -18.73
N LEU A 627 12.82 14.19 -19.29
CA LEU A 627 14.15 13.62 -19.51
C LEU A 627 14.84 13.23 -18.19
N VAL A 628 14.64 14.01 -17.11
CA VAL A 628 15.08 13.62 -15.76
C VAL A 628 14.31 12.39 -15.26
N LYS A 629 13.00 12.31 -15.48
CA LYS A 629 12.19 11.12 -15.13
C LYS A 629 12.57 9.89 -15.96
N GLU A 630 12.97 10.07 -17.21
CA GLU A 630 13.48 9.01 -18.11
C GLU A 630 14.88 8.54 -17.68
N GLN A 631 15.70 9.44 -17.12
CA GLN A 631 16.96 9.11 -16.45
C GLN A 631 16.75 8.39 -15.09
N ASP A 632 15.70 8.75 -14.34
CA ASP A 632 15.26 8.01 -13.14
C ASP A 632 14.67 6.63 -13.50
N ILE A 633 13.99 6.50 -14.64
CA ILE A 633 13.50 5.21 -15.15
C ILE A 633 14.68 4.33 -15.56
N THR A 634 15.61 4.81 -16.39
CA THR A 634 16.77 4.01 -16.83
C THR A 634 17.76 3.68 -15.70
N SER A 635 17.88 4.53 -14.67
CA SER A 635 18.62 4.17 -13.45
C SER A 635 17.88 3.16 -12.57
N ARG A 636 16.54 3.17 -12.56
CA ARG A 636 15.73 2.10 -11.93
C ARG A 636 15.75 0.79 -12.73
N GLU A 637 15.80 0.84 -14.05
CA GLU A 637 15.92 -0.33 -14.93
C GLU A 637 17.28 -1.01 -14.73
N SER A 638 18.39 -0.27 -14.80
CA SER A 638 19.71 -0.83 -14.50
C SER A 638 19.84 -1.34 -13.04
N ALA A 639 19.16 -0.71 -12.07
CA ALA A 639 19.04 -1.22 -10.69
C ALA A 639 18.01 -2.35 -10.52
N MET A 640 17.27 -2.72 -11.58
CA MET A 640 16.46 -3.94 -11.67
C MET A 640 17.25 -5.05 -12.37
N ASP A 641 17.99 -4.75 -13.44
CA ASP A 641 18.94 -5.67 -14.09
C ASP A 641 19.97 -6.18 -13.08
N GLU A 642 20.55 -5.29 -12.26
CA GLU A 642 21.51 -5.66 -11.21
C GLU A 642 20.85 -6.54 -10.12
N LYS A 643 19.54 -6.38 -9.86
CA LYS A 643 18.78 -7.28 -8.99
C LYS A 643 18.45 -8.61 -9.64
N GLU A 644 18.20 -8.66 -10.95
CA GLU A 644 17.99 -9.90 -11.70
C GLU A 644 19.29 -10.72 -11.77
N VAL A 645 20.44 -10.05 -11.92
CA VAL A 645 21.76 -10.66 -11.73
C VAL A 645 21.97 -11.17 -10.30
N LEU A 646 21.50 -10.45 -9.27
CA LEU A 646 21.55 -10.95 -7.89
C LEU A 646 20.59 -12.14 -7.64
N VAL A 647 19.40 -12.14 -8.24
CA VAL A 647 18.43 -13.24 -8.16
C VAL A 647 18.98 -14.48 -8.84
N THR A 648 19.44 -14.39 -10.09
CA THR A 648 20.00 -15.53 -10.83
C THR A 648 21.27 -16.10 -10.18
N ASN A 649 22.13 -15.27 -9.57
CA ASN A 649 23.23 -15.76 -8.73
C ASN A 649 22.73 -16.49 -7.47
N ARG A 650 21.63 -16.04 -6.87
CA ARG A 650 21.04 -16.64 -5.67
C ARG A 650 20.27 -17.93 -5.98
N GLU A 651 19.63 -18.03 -7.13
CA GLU A 651 19.08 -19.28 -7.69
C GLU A 651 20.19 -20.30 -7.96
N LYS A 652 21.32 -19.86 -8.52
CA LYS A 652 22.51 -20.69 -8.67
C LYS A 652 23.02 -21.18 -7.31
N GLU A 653 23.18 -20.31 -6.32
CA GLU A 653 23.53 -20.69 -4.94
C GLU A 653 22.53 -21.69 -4.32
N ILE A 654 21.23 -21.55 -4.60
CA ILE A 654 20.20 -22.49 -4.15
C ILE A 654 20.40 -23.85 -4.81
N SER A 655 20.60 -23.93 -6.13
CA SER A 655 20.88 -25.21 -6.80
C SER A 655 22.19 -25.87 -6.33
N GLU A 656 23.22 -25.07 -6.03
CA GLU A 656 24.48 -25.52 -5.42
C GLU A 656 24.34 -25.94 -3.95
N ARG A 657 23.24 -25.58 -3.27
CA ARG A 657 22.89 -26.06 -1.93
C ARG A 657 21.97 -27.28 -2.01
N GLU A 658 21.04 -27.34 -2.95
CA GLU A 658 20.17 -28.49 -3.20
C GLU A 658 21.00 -29.72 -3.60
N THR A 659 21.95 -29.57 -4.51
CA THR A 659 22.92 -30.63 -4.85
C THR A 659 23.74 -31.08 -3.64
N ARG A 660 24.24 -30.15 -2.81
CA ARG A 660 24.93 -30.49 -1.55
C ARG A 660 24.03 -31.19 -0.54
N VAL A 661 22.76 -30.80 -0.42
CA VAL A 661 21.78 -31.49 0.45
C VAL A 661 21.51 -32.89 -0.09
N GLN A 662 21.37 -33.07 -1.39
CA GLN A 662 21.14 -34.37 -2.02
C GLN A 662 22.38 -35.29 -1.91
N ASP A 663 23.60 -34.74 -2.02
CA ASP A 663 24.84 -35.44 -1.69
C ASP A 663 24.91 -35.81 -0.21
N LEU A 664 24.47 -34.93 0.71
CA LEU A 664 24.40 -35.24 2.13
C LEU A 664 23.35 -36.33 2.43
N GLU A 665 22.18 -36.31 1.80
CA GLU A 665 21.18 -37.39 1.88
C GLU A 665 21.72 -38.72 1.34
N ASN A 666 22.48 -38.70 0.25
CA ASN A 666 23.13 -39.89 -0.29
C ASN A 666 24.21 -40.41 0.66
N ASN A 667 25.02 -39.53 1.26
CA ASN A 667 26.00 -39.89 2.27
C ASN A 667 25.35 -40.40 3.57
N ILE A 668 24.21 -39.84 3.97
CA ILE A 668 23.40 -40.33 5.10
C ILE A 668 22.86 -41.73 4.77
N LYS A 669 22.27 -41.96 3.60
CA LYS A 669 21.85 -43.32 3.18
C LYS A 669 23.01 -44.31 3.12
N ILE A 670 24.20 -43.89 2.71
CA ILE A 670 25.42 -44.71 2.76
C ILE A 670 25.84 -44.99 4.22
N ALA A 671 25.69 -44.03 5.13
CA ALA A 671 25.96 -44.21 6.55
C ALA A 671 24.89 -45.08 7.25
N GLU A 672 23.61 -44.95 6.90
CA GLU A 672 22.50 -45.78 7.39
C GLU A 672 22.64 -47.22 6.90
N ASN A 673 22.97 -47.44 5.63
CA ASN A 673 23.28 -48.77 5.10
C ASN A 673 24.50 -49.37 5.80
N LYS A 674 25.59 -48.61 6.01
CA LYS A 674 26.74 -49.08 6.80
C LYS A 674 26.36 -49.38 8.25
N LEU A 675 25.53 -48.57 8.89
CA LEU A 675 25.05 -48.82 10.25
C LEU A 675 24.14 -50.05 10.31
N SER A 676 23.38 -50.32 9.25
CA SER A 676 22.58 -51.54 9.09
C SER A 676 23.48 -52.77 8.88
N ASP A 677 24.51 -52.67 8.05
CA ASP A 677 25.52 -53.71 7.84
C ASP A 677 26.36 -53.96 9.11
N ASP A 678 26.74 -52.91 9.85
CA ASP A 678 27.47 -53.03 11.11
C ASP A 678 26.57 -53.52 12.26
N MET A 679 25.26 -53.22 12.26
CA MET A 679 24.29 -53.90 13.14
C MET A 679 24.10 -55.38 12.76
N ALA A 680 24.09 -55.70 11.47
CA ALA A 680 24.03 -57.09 10.98
C ALA A 680 25.32 -57.85 11.34
N ARG A 681 26.48 -57.18 11.30
CA ARG A 681 27.75 -57.73 11.81
C ARG A 681 27.73 -57.88 13.33
N LEU A 682 27.30 -56.88 14.10
CA LEU A 682 27.22 -56.98 15.56
C LEU A 682 26.24 -58.08 16.02
N THR A 683 25.13 -58.30 15.30
CA THR A 683 24.21 -59.41 15.59
C THR A 683 24.74 -60.78 15.13
N ALA A 684 25.58 -60.84 14.09
CA ALA A 684 26.34 -62.04 13.74
C ALA A 684 27.50 -62.32 14.70
N GLU A 685 28.18 -61.28 15.19
CA GLU A 685 29.31 -61.36 16.14
C GLU A 685 28.82 -61.69 17.57
N GLN A 686 27.56 -61.34 17.89
CA GLN A 686 26.82 -61.90 19.03
C GLN A 686 26.39 -63.36 18.82
N ALA A 687 26.23 -63.82 17.57
CA ALA A 687 25.96 -65.24 17.26
C ALA A 687 27.24 -66.09 17.29
N ASP A 688 28.40 -65.52 16.97
CA ASP A 688 29.74 -66.14 17.12
C ASP A 688 30.24 -66.15 18.58
N THR A 689 29.32 -66.25 19.55
CA THR A 689 29.60 -66.39 21.00
C THR A 689 30.29 -67.70 21.39
N VAL A 690 30.67 -68.54 20.42
CA VAL A 690 31.58 -69.69 20.56
C VAL A 690 32.90 -69.31 21.27
N ALA A 691 33.36 -68.06 21.11
CA ALA A 691 34.53 -67.56 21.83
C ALA A 691 34.35 -67.50 23.36
N ILE A 692 33.12 -67.30 23.87
CA ILE A 692 32.86 -67.20 25.32
C ILE A 692 32.86 -68.58 25.97
N ASP A 693 32.26 -69.59 25.35
CA ASP A 693 32.32 -70.97 25.89
C ASP A 693 33.72 -71.58 25.74
N ALA A 694 34.51 -71.18 24.73
CA ALA A 694 35.93 -71.54 24.64
C ALA A 694 36.75 -70.96 25.80
N LEU A 695 36.58 -69.68 26.13
CA LEU A 695 37.22 -69.03 27.28
C LEU A 695 36.72 -69.60 28.62
N ARG A 696 35.44 -69.96 28.71
CA ARG A 696 34.87 -70.65 29.88
C ARG A 696 35.51 -72.02 30.11
N THR A 697 35.66 -72.80 29.04
CA THR A 697 36.32 -74.10 29.08
C THR A 697 37.78 -73.95 29.52
N GLN A 698 38.53 -73.00 28.96
CA GLN A 698 39.89 -72.69 29.41
C GLN A 698 39.96 -72.21 30.86
N PHE A 699 38.94 -71.49 31.35
CA PHE A 699 38.88 -71.03 32.74
C PHE A 699 38.58 -72.19 33.71
N GLU A 700 37.74 -73.14 33.33
CA GLU A 700 37.45 -74.35 34.10
C GLU A 700 38.65 -75.33 34.08
N GLU A 701 39.34 -75.49 32.95
CA GLU A 701 40.64 -76.17 32.88
C GLU A 701 41.68 -75.49 33.77
N SER A 702 41.80 -74.16 33.71
CA SER A 702 42.71 -73.36 34.56
C SER A 702 42.38 -73.50 36.04
N GLN A 703 41.10 -73.56 36.43
CA GLN A 703 40.71 -73.83 37.81
C GLN A 703 41.03 -75.27 38.25
N SER A 704 40.93 -76.26 37.34
CA SER A 704 41.37 -77.63 37.63
C SER A 704 42.90 -77.70 37.84
N GLU A 705 43.66 -76.95 37.05
CA GLU A 705 45.12 -76.88 37.14
C GLU A 705 45.59 -76.10 38.38
N VAL A 706 44.90 -75.00 38.74
CA VAL A 706 45.06 -74.33 40.04
C VAL A 706 44.64 -75.25 41.20
N GLY A 707 43.68 -76.13 41.01
CA GLY A 707 43.33 -77.20 41.95
C GLY A 707 44.46 -78.22 42.13
N ARG A 708 45.06 -78.68 41.03
CA ARG A 708 46.23 -79.58 41.02
C ARG A 708 47.42 -78.93 41.72
N LEU A 709 47.79 -77.71 41.32
CA LEU A 709 48.87 -76.93 41.92
C LEU A 709 48.62 -76.61 43.40
N ARG A 710 47.37 -76.40 43.83
CA ARG A 710 47.02 -76.22 45.26
C ARG A 710 47.22 -77.51 46.07
N ASN A 711 46.97 -78.67 45.47
CA ASN A 711 47.22 -79.98 46.10
C ASN A 711 48.71 -80.35 46.10
N GLU A 712 49.47 -79.95 45.08
CA GLU A 712 50.93 -80.08 45.05
C GLU A 712 51.58 -79.12 46.06
N LEU A 713 51.07 -77.88 46.19
CA LEU A 713 51.51 -76.93 47.21
C LEU A 713 51.17 -77.37 48.64
N SER A 714 50.04 -78.06 48.86
CA SER A 714 49.71 -78.61 50.18
C SER A 714 50.57 -79.84 50.51
N ALA A 715 50.92 -80.67 49.52
CA ALA A 715 51.91 -81.73 49.67
C ALA A 715 53.32 -81.16 49.99
N VAL A 716 53.75 -80.10 49.30
CA VAL A 716 55.03 -79.42 49.55
C VAL A 716 55.05 -78.72 50.91
N LYS A 717 53.94 -78.11 51.37
CA LYS A 717 53.84 -77.64 52.76
C LYS A 717 53.90 -78.77 53.78
N ALA A 718 53.35 -79.94 53.48
CA ALA A 718 53.39 -81.12 54.35
C ALA A 718 54.76 -81.84 54.36
N THR A 719 55.66 -81.55 53.41
CA THR A 719 57.08 -81.93 53.50
C THR A 719 57.90 -80.84 54.19
N ALA A 720 57.72 -79.57 53.82
CA ALA A 720 58.44 -78.45 54.45
C ALA A 720 58.21 -78.38 55.97
N SER A 721 56.97 -78.60 56.45
CA SER A 721 56.67 -78.68 57.89
C SER A 721 57.44 -79.79 58.61
N LYS A 722 57.78 -80.90 57.92
CA LYS A 722 58.56 -82.00 58.51
C LYS A 722 60.06 -81.71 58.49
N GLU A 723 60.53 -80.93 57.54
CA GLU A 723 61.91 -80.44 57.49
C GLU A 723 62.15 -79.33 58.53
N ASP A 724 61.16 -78.47 58.78
CA ASP A 724 61.16 -77.51 59.90
C ASP A 724 61.13 -78.23 61.26
N ASP A 725 60.22 -79.19 61.47
CA ASP A 725 60.17 -79.97 62.74
C ASP A 725 61.46 -80.79 62.97
N ALA A 726 62.06 -81.33 61.91
CA ALA A 726 63.37 -81.99 61.99
C ALA A 726 64.49 -80.99 62.34
N SER A 727 64.53 -79.83 61.68
CA SER A 727 65.51 -78.77 61.95
C SER A 727 65.39 -78.22 63.38
N ARG A 728 64.16 -78.12 63.89
CA ARG A 728 63.85 -77.66 65.25
C ARG A 728 64.22 -78.69 66.33
N THR A 729 64.14 -79.99 66.01
CA THR A 729 64.65 -81.06 66.88
C THR A 729 66.17 -81.17 66.85
N GLU A 730 66.85 -80.95 65.71
CA GLU A 730 68.33 -80.83 65.68
C GLU A 730 68.82 -79.57 66.41
N LEU A 731 68.13 -78.43 66.28
CA LEU A 731 68.49 -77.20 67.00
C LEU A 731 68.38 -77.39 68.51
N SER A 732 67.27 -77.92 69.02
CA SER A 732 67.09 -78.16 70.46
C SER A 732 68.06 -79.22 71.01
N ALA A 733 68.46 -80.22 70.21
CA ALA A 733 69.54 -81.13 70.56
C ALA A 733 70.90 -80.39 70.69
N ARG A 734 71.25 -79.53 69.73
CA ARG A 734 72.46 -78.70 69.79
C ARG A 734 72.46 -77.68 70.92
N GLU A 735 71.31 -77.12 71.27
CA GLU A 735 71.18 -76.24 72.45
C GLU A 735 71.40 -77.01 73.76
N ALA A 736 70.94 -78.26 73.85
CA ALA A 736 71.23 -79.12 74.99
C ALA A 736 72.73 -79.47 75.08
N GLU A 737 73.38 -79.82 73.97
CA GLU A 737 74.83 -80.04 73.91
C GLU A 737 75.62 -78.78 74.29
N LEU A 738 75.23 -77.60 73.79
CA LEU A 738 75.84 -76.32 74.17
C LEU A 738 75.65 -75.97 75.65
N LYS A 739 74.53 -76.38 76.26
CA LYS A 739 74.25 -76.17 77.68
C LYS A 739 75.10 -77.07 78.57
N ASP A 740 75.24 -78.35 78.21
CA ASP A 740 76.13 -79.30 78.88
C ASP A 740 77.62 -78.92 78.72
N ALA A 741 78.02 -78.45 77.52
CA ALA A 741 79.35 -77.90 77.28
C ALA A 741 79.63 -76.63 78.12
N ARG A 742 78.65 -75.72 78.26
CA ARG A 742 78.76 -74.55 79.15
C ARG A 742 78.87 -74.96 80.62
N GLN A 743 78.11 -75.95 81.07
CA GLN A 743 78.21 -76.44 82.44
C GLN A 743 79.61 -77.03 82.70
N LYS A 744 80.15 -77.85 81.79
CA LYS A 744 81.50 -78.42 81.89
C LYS A 744 82.59 -77.34 81.88
N LEU A 745 82.41 -76.25 81.14
CA LEU A 745 83.32 -75.09 81.18
C LEU A 745 83.24 -74.33 82.50
N GLU A 746 82.06 -74.21 83.12
CA GLU A 746 81.93 -73.57 84.45
C GLU A 746 82.47 -74.47 85.57
N GLU A 747 82.28 -75.79 85.49
CA GLU A 747 82.91 -76.77 86.39
C GLU A 747 84.45 -76.74 86.26
N GLN A 748 84.98 -76.63 85.02
CA GLN A 748 86.40 -76.39 84.78
C GLN A 748 86.86 -75.04 85.36
N ARG A 749 86.11 -73.96 85.14
CA ARG A 749 86.38 -72.63 85.72
C ARG A 749 86.47 -72.70 87.25
N GLN A 750 85.55 -73.38 87.92
CA GLN A 750 85.56 -73.54 89.37
C GLN A 750 86.70 -74.44 89.88
N THR A 751 87.15 -75.44 89.13
CA THR A 751 88.37 -76.19 89.47
C THR A 751 89.65 -75.37 89.26
N ILE A 752 89.71 -74.50 88.25
CA ILE A 752 90.81 -73.54 88.04
C ILE A 752 90.82 -72.49 89.15
N GLU A 753 89.65 -71.98 89.56
CA GLU A 753 89.49 -71.02 90.65
C GLU A 753 89.91 -71.63 92.01
N LYS A 754 89.57 -72.90 92.27
CA LYS A 754 90.10 -73.65 93.44
C LYS A 754 91.62 -73.86 93.36
N ALA A 755 92.16 -74.28 92.21
CA ALA A 755 93.60 -74.47 92.03
C ALA A 755 94.38 -73.15 92.18
N GLY A 756 93.82 -72.02 91.74
CA GLY A 756 94.37 -70.69 91.95
C GLY A 756 94.40 -70.28 93.42
N ASN A 757 93.31 -70.54 94.16
CA ASN A 757 93.25 -70.27 95.60
C ASN A 757 94.20 -71.19 96.41
N GLU A 758 94.37 -72.46 96.02
CA GLU A 758 95.39 -73.35 96.60
C GLU A 758 96.83 -72.91 96.28
N TRP A 759 97.07 -72.31 95.11
CA TRP A 759 98.36 -71.68 94.77
C TRP A 759 98.61 -70.41 95.57
N ALA A 760 97.61 -69.54 95.76
CA ALA A 760 97.72 -68.35 96.58
C ALA A 760 98.11 -68.71 98.03
N ALA A 761 97.40 -69.66 98.64
CA ALA A 761 97.71 -70.16 99.98
C ALA A 761 99.11 -70.80 100.09
N LYS A 762 99.58 -71.50 99.04
CA LYS A 762 100.97 -71.99 98.99
C LYS A 762 102.01 -70.89 98.83
N THR A 763 101.66 -69.77 98.21
CA THR A 763 102.58 -68.65 97.99
C THR A 763 102.75 -67.84 99.29
N GLU A 764 101.67 -67.54 100.02
CA GLU A 764 101.77 -66.96 101.37
C GLU A 764 102.52 -67.89 102.34
N ALA A 765 102.31 -69.21 102.26
CA ALA A 765 103.05 -70.17 103.08
C ALA A 765 104.57 -70.20 102.78
N LEU A 766 104.98 -69.91 101.54
CA LEU A 766 106.40 -69.80 101.16
C LEU A 766 107.02 -68.48 101.64
N GLU A 767 106.32 -67.35 101.52
CA GLU A 767 106.81 -66.06 102.05
C GLU A 767 106.91 -66.02 103.59
N LEU A 768 106.22 -66.92 104.29
CA LEU A 768 106.39 -67.13 105.73
C LEU A 768 107.61 -68.02 106.02
N HIS A 769 107.78 -69.11 105.27
CA HIS A 769 108.86 -70.09 105.44
C HIS A 769 110.25 -69.55 105.04
N GLU A 770 110.32 -68.50 104.19
CA GLU A 770 111.56 -67.80 103.86
C GLU A 770 112.03 -66.82 104.97
N LYS A 771 111.15 -66.44 105.91
CA LYS A 771 111.49 -65.52 107.01
C LYS A 771 112.03 -66.20 108.27
N GLU A 772 111.88 -67.52 108.41
CA GLU A 772 112.30 -68.26 109.62
C GLU A 772 113.60 -69.07 109.46
N LEU A 773 114.23 -69.08 108.28
CA LEU A 773 115.45 -69.86 108.02
C LEU A 773 116.67 -69.00 107.61
N THR A 774 117.71 -69.09 108.46
CA THR A 774 119.13 -68.74 108.20
C THR A 774 119.62 -67.30 108.45
N ALA A 775 119.24 -66.71 109.58
CA ALA A 775 120.21 -65.92 110.35
C ALA A 775 121.26 -66.85 111.01
N GLY A 776 122.37 -67.14 110.32
CA GLY A 776 123.43 -68.05 110.80
C GLY A 776 123.76 -69.14 109.77
N LYS A 777 124.74 -69.05 108.84
CA LYS A 777 126.12 -68.50 108.80
C LYS A 777 127.20 -69.53 109.14
N SER A 778 127.87 -70.04 108.09
CA SER A 778 129.07 -70.93 108.11
C SER A 778 128.83 -72.32 108.74
N VAL A 779 129.49 -73.41 108.31
CA VAL A 779 130.70 -73.61 107.49
C VAL A 779 130.45 -74.70 106.45
N LEU A 780 131.00 -74.55 105.23
CA LEU A 780 131.20 -75.66 104.31
C LEU A 780 132.71 -75.84 104.08
N ASP A 781 133.26 -76.94 104.60
CA ASP A 781 134.45 -77.59 104.07
C ASP A 781 134.32 -79.09 104.36
N ALA A 782 134.61 -79.94 103.35
CA ALA A 782 134.28 -81.38 103.27
C ALA A 782 132.76 -81.76 103.36
N ARG A 783 132.18 -82.66 102.54
CA ARG A 783 132.69 -83.50 101.43
C ARG A 783 131.55 -84.36 100.77
N GLU A 784 131.40 -84.31 99.43
CA GLU A 784 130.76 -85.32 98.51
C GLU A 784 129.24 -85.67 98.68
N LYS A 785 128.41 -86.16 97.72
CA LYS A 785 128.39 -86.46 96.24
C LYS A 785 126.90 -86.83 95.85
N GLU A 786 126.36 -86.96 94.62
CA GLU A 786 126.66 -86.55 93.21
C GLU A 786 125.48 -86.95 92.25
N ALA A 787 125.31 -86.25 91.10
CA ALA A 787 124.71 -86.71 89.80
C ALA A 787 123.23 -87.26 89.69
N SER A 788 122.49 -87.21 88.55
CA SER A 788 122.53 -86.42 87.28
C SER A 788 121.35 -86.73 86.29
N GLU A 789 120.81 -85.72 85.57
CA GLU A 789 120.34 -85.75 84.13
C GLU A 789 119.07 -86.56 83.66
N PRO A 790 118.51 -86.42 82.40
CA PRO A 790 118.14 -85.18 81.62
C PRO A 790 116.92 -85.24 80.58
N VAL A 791 116.52 -84.08 79.99
CA VAL A 791 115.78 -83.75 78.68
C VAL A 791 114.41 -84.39 78.26
N PRO A 792 113.66 -83.95 77.16
CA PRO A 792 113.58 -82.68 76.34
C PRO A 792 112.15 -82.15 75.86
N GLU A 793 112.09 -80.89 75.33
CA GLU A 793 111.19 -80.28 74.26
C GLU A 793 109.62 -80.20 74.42
N PRO A 794 108.81 -79.38 73.65
CA PRO A 794 108.96 -78.78 72.28
C PRO A 794 108.54 -77.26 72.08
N ALA A 795 108.06 -76.82 70.89
CA ALA A 795 107.94 -75.38 70.46
C ALA A 795 106.79 -75.00 69.45
N THR A 796 106.62 -73.69 69.11
CA THR A 796 105.94 -73.03 67.93
C THR A 796 106.20 -71.46 68.01
N VAL A 797 105.67 -70.43 67.30
CA VAL A 797 104.57 -70.08 66.35
C VAL A 797 105.00 -68.79 65.53
N VAL A 798 104.26 -68.28 64.49
CA VAL A 798 103.96 -66.82 64.13
C VAL A 798 103.95 -66.39 62.59
N GLN A 799 102.79 -65.88 62.10
CA GLN A 799 102.51 -64.85 61.01
C GLN A 799 102.78 -65.09 59.48
N PRO A 800 102.40 -64.19 58.49
CA PRO A 800 101.70 -62.86 58.53
C PRO A 800 100.38 -62.57 57.65
N PRO A 801 100.29 -61.87 56.46
CA PRO A 801 99.21 -60.87 56.15
C PRO A 801 98.55 -60.81 54.70
N VAL A 802 97.89 -59.68 54.30
CA VAL A 802 97.82 -58.95 52.96
C VAL A 802 96.41 -58.59 52.28
N THR A 803 96.18 -57.26 52.01
CA THR A 803 95.37 -56.47 50.99
C THR A 803 93.81 -56.34 50.81
N ASP A 804 93.38 -55.05 50.73
CA ASP A 804 92.60 -54.27 49.70
C ASP A 804 91.06 -54.31 49.41
N GLN A 805 90.36 -53.21 49.80
CA GLN A 805 89.69 -52.13 48.99
C GLN A 805 88.74 -52.41 47.77
N PRO A 806 87.87 -51.43 47.33
CA PRO A 806 87.13 -50.35 48.05
C PRO A 806 85.69 -50.07 47.48
N ALA A 807 85.14 -48.87 47.80
CA ALA A 807 84.02 -48.12 47.18
C ALA A 807 82.59 -48.28 47.78
N ALA A 808 81.66 -47.31 47.68
CA ALA A 808 81.66 -45.84 47.93
C ALA A 808 80.31 -45.23 47.46
N GLU A 809 79.78 -44.26 48.21
CA GLU A 809 79.00 -43.04 47.82
C GLU A 809 77.84 -42.66 48.78
N PRO A 810 77.40 -41.37 48.84
CA PRO A 810 76.76 -40.78 50.03
C PRO A 810 75.32 -40.25 49.79
N ALA A 811 74.80 -39.47 50.74
CA ALA A 811 73.45 -38.88 50.70
C ALA A 811 73.46 -37.33 50.77
N ILE A 812 72.67 -36.71 49.87
CA ILE A 812 71.87 -35.48 50.00
C ILE A 812 72.56 -34.17 50.46
N GLU A 813 72.59 -33.14 49.58
CA GLU A 813 72.32 -31.75 49.97
C GLU A 813 71.89 -30.81 48.79
N LEU A 814 71.66 -29.53 49.12
CA LEU A 814 70.90 -28.45 48.43
C LEU A 814 71.11 -28.12 46.92
N VAL A 815 69.97 -27.85 46.25
CA VAL A 815 69.61 -26.64 45.44
C VAL A 815 70.71 -25.79 44.75
N THR A 816 70.62 -25.59 43.42
CA THR A 816 70.94 -24.28 42.78
C THR A 816 70.41 -24.07 41.33
N ALA A 817 69.68 -22.96 41.14
CA ALA A 817 69.66 -21.97 40.03
C ALA A 817 69.75 -22.29 38.51
N GLN A 818 68.92 -21.53 37.74
CA GLN A 818 69.04 -21.08 36.32
C GLN A 818 68.76 -22.14 35.22
N GLN A 819 68.33 -21.79 33.99
CA GLN A 819 68.46 -20.54 33.20
C GLN A 819 67.29 -20.34 32.18
N GLU A 820 67.29 -19.21 31.42
CA GLU A 820 66.49 -18.90 30.20
C GLU A 820 64.99 -18.53 30.41
N THR A 821 64.32 -17.64 29.64
CA THR A 821 64.69 -16.66 28.56
C THR A 821 63.74 -15.42 28.61
N ALA A 822 63.82 -14.45 27.68
CA ALA A 822 63.15 -13.14 27.77
C ALA A 822 62.17 -12.78 26.63
N GLU A 823 61.31 -11.77 26.91
CA GLU A 823 60.45 -10.96 26.00
C GLU A 823 59.25 -11.65 25.30
N PRO A 824 58.22 -10.90 24.82
CA PRO A 824 57.95 -9.45 24.96
C PRO A 824 56.62 -9.11 25.70
N ILE A 825 56.30 -7.81 25.83
CA ILE A 825 55.07 -7.28 26.44
C ILE A 825 53.97 -7.10 25.36
N PRO A 826 52.70 -7.51 25.59
CA PRO A 826 51.57 -7.21 24.70
C PRO A 826 51.06 -5.75 24.82
N ASP A 827 50.57 -5.19 23.72
CA ASP A 827 49.97 -3.84 23.71
C ASP A 827 48.68 -3.73 24.54
N GLY A 828 48.52 -2.61 25.25
CA GLY A 828 47.24 -2.20 25.86
C GLY A 828 47.30 -1.64 27.28
N GLN A 829 48.38 -1.93 28.04
CA GLN A 829 48.46 -1.60 29.46
C GLN A 829 49.53 -0.56 29.81
N VAL A 830 49.22 0.29 30.79
CA VAL A 830 50.08 1.37 31.30
C VAL A 830 50.34 1.14 32.79
N PRO A 831 51.61 1.16 33.27
CA PRO A 831 51.89 1.02 34.69
C PRO A 831 51.52 2.28 35.47
N CYS A 832 50.82 2.11 36.60
CA CYS A 832 50.54 3.20 37.53
C CYS A 832 51.84 3.82 38.07
N THR A 833 51.99 5.14 37.93
CA THR A 833 53.21 5.88 38.30
C THR A 833 53.55 5.87 39.80
N ASN A 834 52.59 5.55 40.67
CA ASN A 834 52.76 5.55 42.13
C ASN A 834 53.02 4.13 42.70
N CYS A 835 52.43 3.08 42.11
CA CYS A 835 52.52 1.71 42.64
C CYS A 835 52.96 0.63 41.63
N ALA A 836 53.35 1.00 40.41
CA ALA A 836 53.80 0.13 39.33
C ALA A 836 52.84 -1.02 38.91
N THR A 837 51.60 -1.01 39.40
CA THR A 837 50.56 -1.97 38.99
C THR A 837 50.13 -1.67 37.56
N LEU A 838 50.04 -2.69 36.70
CA LEU A 838 49.56 -2.55 35.32
C LEU A 838 48.05 -2.26 35.30
N LEU A 839 47.63 -1.32 34.44
CA LEU A 839 46.25 -0.92 34.25
C LEU A 839 45.94 -0.86 32.75
N ASP A 840 44.74 -1.26 32.34
CA ASP A 840 44.29 -1.11 30.96
C ASP A 840 44.10 0.37 30.60
N ASN A 841 44.25 0.72 29.31
CA ASN A 841 44.46 2.09 28.80
C ASN A 841 43.38 3.14 29.15
N ASP A 842 42.19 2.65 29.55
CA ASP A 842 40.97 3.40 29.81
C ASP A 842 40.71 3.62 31.33
N ALA A 843 41.57 3.09 32.20
CA ALA A 843 41.40 3.19 33.65
C ALA A 843 41.60 4.62 34.19
N VAL A 844 40.51 5.24 34.66
CA VAL A 844 40.52 6.60 35.24
C VAL A 844 41.11 6.65 36.66
N MET A 845 41.09 5.51 37.38
CA MET A 845 41.54 5.37 38.77
C MET A 845 42.32 4.06 38.96
N CYS A 846 43.42 4.11 39.73
CA CYS A 846 44.11 2.90 40.18
C CYS A 846 43.47 2.33 41.46
N PHE A 847 42.69 1.26 41.34
CA PHE A 847 42.01 0.62 42.49
C PHE A 847 42.94 0.11 43.61
N ASN A 848 44.25 -0.08 43.33
CA ASN A 848 45.22 -0.56 44.33
C ASN A 848 45.80 0.57 45.22
N CYS A 849 45.78 1.83 44.76
CA CYS A 849 46.35 2.96 45.52
C CYS A 849 45.50 4.25 45.53
N GLY A 850 44.33 4.27 44.88
CA GLY A 850 43.37 5.38 44.88
C GLY A 850 43.69 6.56 43.97
N GLU A 851 44.82 6.53 43.25
CA GLU A 851 45.28 7.64 42.41
C GLU A 851 44.41 7.83 41.15
N MET A 852 44.03 9.07 40.83
CA MET A 852 43.32 9.42 39.57
C MET A 852 44.32 9.79 38.46
N ILE A 853 44.11 9.24 37.26
CA ILE A 853 45.00 9.45 36.11
C ILE A 853 44.50 10.62 35.25
N THR A 854 45.12 11.79 35.41
CA THR A 854 44.77 13.00 34.63
C THR A 854 45.56 13.08 33.32
N ARG A 855 44.86 13.28 32.19
CA ARG A 855 45.44 13.31 30.83
C ARG A 855 45.20 14.69 30.19
N ASN A 856 46.27 15.46 29.98
CA ASN A 856 46.21 16.85 29.48
C ASN A 856 45.89 16.92 27.97
N ILE A 857 44.96 17.80 27.59
CA ILE A 857 44.77 18.33 26.22
C ILE A 857 44.52 19.85 26.34
N ALA A 858 45.00 20.67 25.39
CA ALA A 858 44.95 22.13 25.51
C ALA A 858 44.62 22.87 24.20
N LYS A 859 43.78 23.92 24.33
CA LYS A 859 43.37 24.92 23.32
C LYS A 859 42.40 24.39 22.22
N SER A 860 41.52 25.21 21.63
CA SER A 860 41.49 26.68 21.51
C SER A 860 40.07 27.28 21.50
N ALA A 861 39.98 28.60 21.73
CA ALA A 861 38.81 29.50 21.59
C ALA A 861 37.60 29.25 22.54
N GLU A 862 36.73 30.21 22.86
CA GLU A 862 36.80 31.64 23.27
C GLU A 862 35.35 32.20 23.24
N VAL A 863 34.90 32.89 24.32
CA VAL A 863 33.98 34.08 24.26
C VAL A 863 32.51 33.82 23.77
N THR A 864 31.40 34.20 24.42
CA THR A 864 31.10 35.10 25.58
C THR A 864 29.71 34.83 26.17
N GLU A 865 29.51 35.14 27.47
CA GLU A 865 28.26 35.71 28.05
C GLU A 865 28.35 37.27 28.02
N PRO A 866 27.30 38.11 28.27
CA PRO A 866 26.10 37.84 29.09
C PRO A 866 24.78 38.54 28.66
N GLU A 867 23.86 38.63 29.65
CA GLU A 867 22.79 39.63 29.83
C GLU A 867 21.39 39.41 29.21
N ALA A 868 20.39 39.92 29.94
CA ALA A 868 18.96 39.83 29.69
C ALA A 868 18.31 41.22 29.85
N PRO A 869 17.03 41.39 29.45
CA PRO A 869 16.19 42.43 30.04
C PRO A 869 14.87 41.88 30.62
N ALA A 870 14.37 42.53 31.67
CA ALA A 870 13.04 42.32 32.21
C ALA A 870 12.05 43.36 31.67
N ALA A 871 10.74 43.05 31.73
CA ALA A 871 9.66 44.01 31.54
C ALA A 871 8.40 43.58 32.32
N ASP A 872 7.76 44.52 33.04
CA ASP A 872 6.59 44.29 33.88
C ASP A 872 5.29 44.10 33.07
N ASN A 873 4.38 43.21 33.50
CA ASN A 873 3.03 43.12 32.92
C ASN A 873 1.99 42.40 33.83
N GLU A 874 1.77 42.87 35.05
CA GLU A 874 0.76 42.32 35.98
C GLU A 874 -0.35 43.32 36.38
N ILE A 875 -1.58 42.82 36.57
CA ILE A 875 -2.78 43.55 37.02
C ILE A 875 -3.37 42.83 38.26
N SER A 876 -3.83 43.61 39.24
CA SER A 876 -4.48 43.08 40.45
C SER A 876 -5.96 42.74 40.21
N CYS A 877 -6.40 41.54 40.60
CA CYS A 877 -7.78 41.10 40.50
C CYS A 877 -8.72 41.86 41.46
N PRO A 878 -9.83 42.47 41.00
CA PRO A 878 -10.70 43.29 41.85
C PRO A 878 -11.45 42.49 42.93
N GLY A 879 -11.58 41.17 42.79
CA GLY A 879 -12.28 40.32 43.76
C GLY A 879 -11.43 39.83 44.94
N CYS A 880 -10.11 39.71 44.76
CA CYS A 880 -9.20 39.12 45.76
C CYS A 880 -7.81 39.76 45.84
N GLN A 881 -7.56 40.83 45.08
CA GLN A 881 -6.31 41.61 45.00
C GLN A 881 -5.04 40.84 44.60
N THR A 882 -5.17 39.57 44.22
CA THR A 882 -4.05 38.77 43.68
C THR A 882 -3.59 39.34 42.34
N MET A 883 -2.28 39.48 42.16
CA MET A 883 -1.68 39.92 40.89
C MET A 883 -1.76 38.79 39.85
N LEU A 884 -2.03 39.15 38.59
CA LEU A 884 -2.19 38.24 37.45
C LEU A 884 -1.56 38.86 36.20
N PRO A 885 -1.02 38.08 35.25
CA PRO A 885 -0.56 38.62 33.96
C PRO A 885 -1.72 39.25 33.17
N GLN A 886 -1.43 40.23 32.31
CA GLN A 886 -2.46 41.02 31.59
C GLN A 886 -3.46 40.18 30.77
N ASP A 887 -3.06 39.00 30.29
CA ASP A 887 -3.89 38.12 29.45
C ASP A 887 -4.78 37.15 30.25
N ALA A 888 -4.81 37.25 31.59
CA ALA A 888 -5.53 36.32 32.46
C ALA A 888 -7.06 36.52 32.44
N VAL A 889 -7.73 35.84 31.51
CA VAL A 889 -9.20 35.89 31.30
C VAL A 889 -10.01 35.56 32.57
N ILE A 890 -9.50 34.71 33.47
CA ILE A 890 -10.16 34.31 34.73
C ILE A 890 -9.13 34.23 35.86
N CYS A 891 -9.46 34.77 37.04
CA CYS A 891 -8.65 34.59 38.24
C CYS A 891 -8.86 33.19 38.83
N PHE A 892 -7.83 32.33 38.79
CA PHE A 892 -7.88 30.97 39.34
C PHE A 892 -8.08 30.88 40.86
N VAL A 893 -7.88 31.97 41.62
CA VAL A 893 -8.04 31.99 43.08
C VAL A 893 -9.51 32.24 43.51
N CYS A 894 -10.28 33.01 42.74
CA CYS A 894 -11.67 33.37 43.08
C CYS A 894 -12.71 33.05 41.99
N GLY A 895 -12.29 32.54 40.82
CA GLY A 895 -13.16 32.19 39.70
C GLY A 895 -13.72 33.38 38.91
N GLN A 896 -13.30 34.62 39.21
CA GLN A 896 -13.87 35.82 38.60
C GLN A 896 -13.22 36.15 37.26
N ALA A 897 -14.05 36.34 36.22
CA ALA A 897 -13.62 36.67 34.86
C ALA A 897 -13.25 38.15 34.69
N MET A 898 -12.26 38.43 33.84
CA MET A 898 -11.59 39.72 33.71
C MET A 898 -11.77 40.33 32.30
N GLY A 899 -12.95 40.91 32.04
CA GLY A 899 -13.15 41.81 30.91
C GLY A 899 -14.39 41.52 30.05
N GLU A 900 -15.44 42.32 30.25
CA GLU A 900 -16.59 42.39 29.35
C GLU A 900 -16.86 43.88 29.05
N LYS A 901 -16.96 44.25 27.76
CA LYS A 901 -17.24 45.63 27.32
C LYS A 901 -18.63 45.70 26.68
N THR A 902 -19.49 46.52 27.26
CA THR A 902 -20.90 46.71 26.88
C THR A 902 -21.10 47.89 25.93
N GLU A 903 -21.99 47.74 24.92
CA GLU A 903 -22.91 48.76 24.32
C GLU A 903 -23.40 48.26 22.93
N PRO A 904 -24.50 48.80 22.33
CA PRO A 904 -25.86 49.03 22.86
C PRO A 904 -26.97 48.38 21.95
N PRO A 905 -28.29 48.44 22.29
CA PRO A 905 -29.30 47.52 21.74
C PRO A 905 -30.35 48.08 20.72
N THR A 906 -31.22 47.16 20.23
CA THR A 906 -32.54 47.32 19.53
C THR A 906 -32.54 47.38 17.98
N PRO A 907 -33.65 47.04 17.27
CA PRO A 907 -34.95 46.46 17.71
C PRO A 907 -35.41 45.15 16.99
N GLU A 908 -36.41 44.45 17.55
CA GLU A 908 -37.23 43.44 16.82
C GLU A 908 -38.20 44.10 15.81
N PRO A 909 -38.85 43.34 14.88
CA PRO A 909 -40.22 42.86 15.16
C PRO A 909 -40.49 41.44 14.53
N PRO A 910 -41.71 40.85 14.46
CA PRO A 910 -41.96 39.58 15.18
C PRO A 910 -42.64 38.44 14.37
N ARG A 911 -42.79 37.24 14.97
CA ARG A 911 -44.11 36.54 15.20
C ARG A 911 -44.04 35.04 15.57
N THR A 912 -44.59 34.74 16.76
CA THR A 912 -45.49 33.61 17.10
C THR A 912 -45.12 32.15 16.74
N VAL A 913 -44.95 31.31 17.77
CA VAL A 913 -45.37 29.90 17.77
C VAL A 913 -46.44 29.70 18.86
N LYS A 914 -47.32 28.69 18.69
CA LYS A 914 -48.62 28.59 19.38
C LYS A 914 -48.54 27.97 20.77
N LYS A 915 -49.39 28.44 21.70
CA LYS A 915 -49.59 27.83 23.03
C LYS A 915 -50.16 26.40 22.90
N LYS A 916 -49.60 25.46 23.67
CA LYS A 916 -50.28 24.21 24.03
C LYS A 916 -51.54 24.56 24.86
N ARG A 917 -52.67 23.88 24.64
CA ARG A 917 -53.86 23.98 25.51
C ARG A 917 -54.15 22.62 26.11
N ILE A 918 -54.49 22.64 27.39
CA ILE A 918 -54.70 21.49 28.27
C ILE A 918 -55.90 20.66 27.80
N LEU A 919 -55.68 19.36 27.56
CA LEU A 919 -56.12 18.28 28.44
C LEU A 919 -55.12 17.12 28.37
#